data_AF-A0A3C1S3M8-F1
#
_entry.id   AF-A0A3C1S3M8-F1
#
_cell.length_a   1.000
_cell.length_b   1.000
_cell.length_c   1.000
_cell.angle_alpha   90.00
_cell.angle_beta   90.00
_cell.angle_gamma   90.00
#
_symmetry.space_group_name_H-M   'P 1'
#
loop_
_entity.id
_entity.type
_entity.pdbx_description
1 polymer ?
#
loop_
_entity_poly.entity_id
_entity_poly.type
_entity_poly.pdbx_seq_one_letter_code
_entity_poly.pdbx_strand_id
1 'polypeptide(L)'
;MNFTGTEADFQNFVNLVDDIRNAIGPDKLITSAMSADPRKLEGFNWNRLSKSMDYFNMMTYDFNGGWSNKASHNAPVYSYTDAEVPFFNWQSTLKKLNELGVPNSKICFGAPFYGRGVVTEGTAMLNSKTVKRSETVQPDGPISTSADYTNWKKEVYDGTPNYFFIKQKALAPNSGWTRKWDDEAKVPYLVKGNFFLSYDDEESIGIKAQFINDNSLGGTIVWTVYGDLEFGGSVTSYGSKLKKWSNVKSPLVNKINEVFANGNGGGNIAPTVNITAPINNTTFETGKNIEIKVNASDRDGTIVKVEFFNGQKKLGEDTSKPYSYTISSAQSGDYNLTAKATDNKGLSTISKVVKVTVIDEGQNTAPEVSIIAPNSGDSFTEGSTMVIEAKASDVDGSIEKVEFFRDDKKLGEVAKLPYKFTVNDLNVGNYTLTVKATDNEGAKTISKAVEVEVVKDITDSCSQYPDWSSQVSYAAKSDVKYNNIHYRNKWWTRNQNPKNNSGQWQVWEKIGPCDGGGTSTTNIPPKVQIDSPFEGTTLIKGASVSIKASASDSDGNIVNVEFFNGTNKLGEDASMPYTYDFINLLEGEYVLTVKATDNKGASTVSKNVKITVKSDSTGNDCIGVAKYEAGTTYRNNEEVQNKGTKYNCKIAGWCSSSSAWAYEPGVGMHWQHAWTKVEQCSSSLMSGKKLEILQNPVANQLTLLNVLNTNTRSRLEIQDAEVYIFDPVGNPIEFNFEIDNKNINCNVGSLKKGPYVCVVYYNKQKYTGKFVKIK
;
A
#
# COMPACT_ATOMS: atom_id res chain seq x y z
N MET A 1 14.69 -25.33 10.29
CA MET A 1 14.83 -25.40 11.76
C MET A 1 13.46 -25.56 12.42
N ASN A 2 13.18 -26.75 12.97
CA ASN A 2 11.91 -27.14 13.59
C ASN A 2 11.82 -26.83 15.10
N PHE A 3 12.58 -25.85 15.59
CA PHE A 3 12.55 -25.44 16.99
C PHE A 3 12.10 -23.98 17.07
N THR A 4 10.96 -23.76 17.73
CA THR A 4 10.46 -22.42 18.04
C THR A 4 11.01 -22.06 19.41
N GLY A 5 12.05 -21.22 19.47
CA GLY A 5 12.63 -20.76 20.73
C GLY A 5 11.60 -20.03 21.60
N THR A 6 11.91 -19.88 22.89
CA THR A 6 11.09 -19.18 23.88
C THR A 6 11.73 -17.86 24.29
N GLU A 7 10.96 -16.95 24.90
CA GLU A 7 11.51 -15.69 25.43
C GLU A 7 12.61 -15.92 26.48
N ALA A 8 12.53 -17.03 27.23
CA ALA A 8 13.56 -17.41 28.20
C ALA A 8 14.91 -17.71 27.51
N ASP A 9 14.90 -18.15 26.24
CA ASP A 9 16.12 -18.50 25.51
C ASP A 9 17.03 -17.29 25.29
N PHE A 10 16.49 -16.06 25.21
CA PHE A 10 17.33 -14.87 25.12
C PHE A 10 18.21 -14.68 26.36
N GLN A 11 17.63 -14.80 27.56
CA GLN A 11 18.40 -14.69 28.80
C GLN A 11 19.27 -15.92 29.05
N ASN A 12 18.77 -17.12 28.75
CA ASN A 12 19.53 -18.35 28.89
C ASN A 12 20.75 -18.38 27.97
N PHE A 13 20.64 -17.85 26.74
CA PHE A 13 21.78 -17.72 25.83
C PHE A 13 22.84 -16.77 26.38
N VAL A 14 22.44 -15.62 26.94
CA VAL A 14 23.38 -14.67 27.56
C VAL A 14 24.09 -15.32 28.76
N ASN A 15 23.35 -16.02 29.62
CA ASN A 15 23.93 -16.72 30.77
C ASN A 15 24.89 -17.83 30.31
N LEU A 16 24.52 -18.60 29.30
CA LEU A 16 25.38 -19.63 28.71
C LEU A 16 26.70 -19.03 28.21
N VAL A 17 26.64 -17.92 27.48
CA VAL A 17 27.83 -17.25 26.93
C VAL A 17 28.73 -16.72 28.05
N ASP A 18 28.14 -16.14 29.10
CA ASP A 18 28.89 -15.67 30.27
C ASP A 18 29.56 -16.83 31.01
N ASP A 19 28.84 -17.95 31.22
CA ASP A 19 29.37 -19.14 31.87
C ASP A 19 30.53 -19.75 31.06
N ILE A 20 30.39 -19.81 29.73
CA ILE A 20 31.48 -20.23 28.84
C ILE A 20 32.66 -19.28 28.97
N ARG A 21 32.44 -17.95 28.93
CA ARG A 21 33.52 -16.97 29.08
C ARG A 21 34.27 -17.12 30.41
N ASN A 22 33.54 -17.29 31.51
CA ASN A 22 34.10 -17.52 32.83
C ASN A 22 34.93 -18.82 32.89
N ALA A 23 34.46 -19.88 32.22
CA ALA A 23 35.14 -21.16 32.20
C ALA A 23 36.41 -21.16 31.33
N ILE A 24 36.38 -20.49 30.16
CA ILE A 24 37.48 -20.59 29.19
C ILE A 24 38.52 -19.47 29.31
N GLY A 25 38.21 -18.39 30.03
CA GLY A 25 39.06 -17.21 30.21
C GLY A 25 39.00 -16.22 29.04
N PRO A 26 39.70 -15.07 29.14
CA PRO A 26 39.68 -14.03 28.12
C PRO A 26 40.47 -14.37 26.85
N ASP A 27 41.44 -15.29 26.93
CA ASP A 27 42.40 -15.54 25.83
C ASP A 27 41.85 -16.47 24.72
N LYS A 28 40.68 -17.08 24.93
CA LYS A 28 40.04 -17.97 23.94
C LYS A 28 38.87 -17.26 23.27
N LEU A 29 38.71 -17.47 21.96
CA LEU A 29 37.64 -16.84 21.19
C LEU A 29 36.28 -17.48 21.48
N ILE A 30 35.24 -16.65 21.60
CA ILE A 30 33.82 -17.03 21.58
C ILE A 30 33.14 -16.25 20.47
N THR A 31 32.52 -16.97 19.54
CA THR A 31 31.72 -16.39 18.46
C THR A 31 30.41 -17.16 18.30
N SER A 32 29.43 -16.54 17.64
CA SER A 32 28.17 -17.21 17.31
C SER A 32 27.72 -16.89 15.89
N ALA A 33 27.18 -17.89 15.20
CA ALA A 33 26.40 -17.67 13.99
C ALA A 33 24.99 -17.20 14.38
N MET A 34 24.60 -15.99 13.99
CA MET A 34 23.32 -15.38 14.36
C MET A 34 22.48 -15.06 13.12
N SER A 35 21.16 -15.08 13.28
CA SER A 35 20.24 -14.71 12.19
C SER A 35 20.47 -13.27 11.76
N ALA A 36 20.39 -13.00 10.46
CA ALA A 36 20.41 -11.64 9.93
C ALA A 36 19.01 -11.03 9.74
N ASP A 37 17.93 -11.69 10.18
CA ASP A 37 16.59 -11.10 10.16
C ASP A 37 16.51 -10.02 11.26
N PRO A 38 16.34 -8.72 10.91
CA PRO A 38 16.27 -7.63 11.89
C PRO A 38 15.28 -7.86 13.03
N ARG A 39 14.19 -8.60 12.78
CA ARG A 39 13.16 -8.89 13.79
C ARG A 39 13.62 -9.90 14.84
N LYS A 40 14.52 -10.82 14.44
CA LYS A 40 15.03 -11.88 15.33
C LYS A 40 16.21 -11.43 16.20
N LEU A 41 16.68 -10.19 16.01
CA LEU A 41 17.75 -9.60 16.80
C LEU A 41 17.24 -8.95 18.09
N GLU A 42 15.92 -8.75 18.20
CA GLU A 42 15.28 -8.22 19.41
C GLU A 42 15.29 -9.27 20.54
N GLY A 43 15.21 -8.82 21.79
CA GLY A 43 15.22 -9.69 22.98
C GLY A 43 16.63 -10.02 23.52
N PHE A 44 17.66 -10.07 22.69
CA PHE A 44 19.04 -10.28 23.15
C PHE A 44 19.59 -9.11 23.96
N ASN A 45 20.30 -9.40 25.05
CA ASN A 45 21.07 -8.39 25.79
C ASN A 45 22.42 -8.14 25.10
N TRP A 46 22.40 -7.33 24.03
CA TRP A 46 23.57 -7.04 23.19
C TRP A 46 24.73 -6.40 23.93
N ASN A 47 24.46 -5.57 24.94
CA ASN A 47 25.53 -4.98 25.77
C ASN A 47 26.29 -6.06 26.55
N ARG A 48 25.57 -7.03 27.14
CA ARG A 48 26.18 -8.13 27.89
C ARG A 48 26.88 -9.11 26.95
N LEU A 49 26.23 -9.50 25.85
CA LEU A 49 26.86 -10.35 24.81
C LEU A 49 28.12 -9.71 24.23
N SER A 50 28.10 -8.40 23.94
CA SER A 50 29.26 -7.68 23.39
C SER A 50 30.44 -7.60 24.36
N LYS A 51 30.25 -7.86 25.65
CA LYS A 51 31.37 -7.98 26.62
C LYS A 51 31.95 -9.38 26.62
N SER A 52 31.10 -10.40 26.49
CA SER A 52 31.49 -11.80 26.65
C SER A 52 31.94 -12.46 25.33
N MET A 53 31.50 -11.95 24.18
CA MET A 53 31.80 -12.49 22.85
C MET A 53 32.80 -11.63 22.08
N ASP A 54 33.61 -12.28 21.25
CA ASP A 54 34.61 -11.62 20.41
C ASP A 54 33.99 -11.11 19.12
N TYR A 55 33.24 -11.98 18.41
CA TYR A 55 32.60 -11.64 17.14
C TYR A 55 31.21 -12.27 17.00
N PHE A 56 30.32 -11.54 16.32
CA PHE A 56 29.00 -11.99 15.90
C PHE A 56 29.03 -12.28 14.40
N ASN A 57 28.93 -13.55 14.05
CA ASN A 57 28.92 -14.01 12.68
C ASN A 57 27.48 -13.98 12.15
N MET A 58 27.11 -12.89 11.50
CA MET A 58 25.75 -12.70 10.99
C MET A 58 25.56 -13.50 9.70
N MET A 59 24.55 -14.38 9.69
CA MET A 59 24.17 -15.16 8.51
C MET A 59 23.39 -14.26 7.54
N THR A 60 24.05 -13.26 6.96
CA THR A 60 23.50 -12.27 6.00
C THR A 60 23.34 -12.85 4.59
N TYR A 61 22.79 -14.05 4.55
CA TYR A 61 22.40 -14.88 3.41
C TYR A 61 21.17 -15.69 3.82
N ASP A 62 20.61 -16.49 2.92
CA ASP A 62 19.33 -17.19 3.16
C ASP A 62 18.19 -16.23 3.49
N PHE A 63 18.23 -15.04 2.91
CA PHE A 63 17.12 -14.10 2.99
C PHE A 63 15.92 -14.61 2.17
N ASN A 64 16.18 -15.11 0.95
CA ASN A 64 15.17 -15.64 0.05
C ASN A 64 15.59 -16.99 -0.53
N GLY A 65 14.63 -17.86 -0.81
CA GLY A 65 14.88 -19.20 -1.30
C GLY A 65 13.62 -19.96 -1.69
N GLY A 66 13.65 -21.30 -1.63
CA GLY A 66 12.49 -22.14 -1.95
C GLY A 66 11.25 -21.87 -1.09
N TRP A 67 11.41 -21.27 0.09
CA TRP A 67 10.31 -20.84 0.96
C TRP A 67 9.67 -19.52 0.53
N SER A 68 10.31 -18.69 -0.31
CA SER A 68 9.80 -17.38 -0.76
C SER A 68 8.67 -17.52 -1.80
N ASN A 69 7.69 -16.63 -1.79
CA ASN A 69 6.61 -16.55 -2.78
C ASN A 69 7.04 -15.81 -4.06
N LYS A 70 8.15 -15.07 -4.00
CA LYS A 70 8.77 -14.43 -5.17
C LYS A 70 10.19 -14.94 -5.40
N ALA A 71 10.59 -15.00 -6.67
CA ALA A 71 11.99 -15.15 -7.05
C ALA A 71 12.76 -13.91 -6.60
N SER A 72 13.74 -14.09 -5.71
CA SER A 72 14.38 -13.00 -4.98
C SER A 72 15.80 -13.36 -4.57
N HIS A 73 16.55 -12.38 -4.07
CA HIS A 73 17.98 -12.53 -3.85
C HIS A 73 18.33 -13.27 -2.56
N ASN A 74 19.29 -14.19 -2.62
CA ASN A 74 19.81 -14.93 -1.47
C ASN A 74 20.47 -13.99 -0.43
N ALA A 75 21.29 -13.05 -0.90
CA ALA A 75 22.09 -12.17 -0.06
C ALA A 75 22.26 -10.76 -0.64
N PRO A 76 21.18 -9.99 -0.83
CA PRO A 76 21.28 -8.62 -1.35
C PRO A 76 22.00 -7.68 -0.37
N VAL A 77 22.77 -6.72 -0.91
CA VAL A 77 23.48 -5.71 -0.10
C VAL A 77 22.51 -4.63 0.39
N TYR A 78 21.65 -4.15 -0.53
CA TYR A 78 20.65 -3.12 -0.27
C TYR A 78 19.23 -3.62 -0.57
N SER A 79 18.23 -2.85 -0.12
CA SER A 79 16.83 -3.06 -0.52
C SER A 79 16.66 -2.78 -2.01
N TYR A 80 15.69 -3.45 -2.62
CA TYR A 80 15.34 -3.29 -4.04
C TYR A 80 13.82 -3.28 -4.22
N THR A 81 13.38 -2.73 -5.34
CA THR A 81 11.97 -2.55 -5.71
C THR A 81 11.25 -3.90 -5.73
N ASP A 82 10.04 -3.93 -5.16
CA ASP A 82 9.14 -5.09 -5.06
C ASP A 82 9.66 -6.33 -4.32
N ALA A 83 10.77 -6.20 -3.57
CA ALA A 83 11.27 -7.24 -2.67
C ALA A 83 10.16 -7.77 -1.76
N GLU A 84 10.06 -9.10 -1.62
CA GLU A 84 9.03 -9.75 -0.78
C GLU A 84 9.12 -9.29 0.69
N VAL A 85 10.35 -9.13 1.19
CA VAL A 85 10.63 -8.54 2.50
C VAL A 85 11.67 -7.44 2.32
N PRO A 86 11.29 -6.14 2.36
CA PRO A 86 12.19 -5.03 2.01
C PRO A 86 13.45 -4.92 2.88
N PHE A 87 13.41 -5.39 4.13
CA PHE A 87 14.52 -5.29 5.08
C PHE A 87 15.44 -6.53 5.13
N PHE A 88 15.24 -7.50 4.24
CA PHE A 88 16.10 -8.68 4.11
C PHE A 88 17.33 -8.38 3.25
N ASN A 89 18.25 -7.58 3.80
CA ASN A 89 19.50 -7.17 3.16
C ASN A 89 20.57 -6.77 4.19
N TRP A 90 21.84 -6.67 3.74
CA TRP A 90 22.98 -6.30 4.60
C TRP A 90 22.79 -4.93 5.27
N GLN A 91 22.37 -3.91 4.52
CA GLN A 91 22.21 -2.55 5.05
C GLN A 91 21.18 -2.46 6.20
N SER A 92 20.06 -3.16 6.07
CA SER A 92 18.99 -3.18 7.07
C SER A 92 19.40 -3.97 8.31
N THR A 93 20.13 -5.08 8.13
CA THR A 93 20.71 -5.86 9.23
C THR A 93 21.70 -5.01 10.03
N LEU A 94 22.61 -4.29 9.35
CA LEU A 94 23.58 -3.42 10.00
C LEU A 94 22.89 -2.29 10.77
N LYS A 95 21.91 -1.62 10.15
CA LYS A 95 21.12 -0.57 10.80
C LYS A 95 20.53 -1.07 12.12
N LYS A 96 19.92 -2.26 12.12
CA LYS A 96 19.33 -2.84 13.33
C LYS A 96 20.37 -3.16 14.41
N LEU A 97 21.51 -3.74 14.04
CA LEU A 97 22.59 -4.03 15.00
C LEU A 97 23.15 -2.74 15.64
N ASN A 98 23.27 -1.67 14.86
CA ASN A 98 23.71 -0.36 15.35
C ASN A 98 22.68 0.25 16.31
N GLU A 99 21.38 0.17 15.98
CA GLU A 99 20.28 0.59 16.87
C GLU A 99 20.30 -0.18 18.21
N LEU A 100 20.71 -1.45 18.18
CA LEU A 100 20.85 -2.31 19.36
C LEU A 100 22.18 -2.11 20.11
N GLY A 101 23.04 -1.20 19.64
CA GLY A 101 24.31 -0.84 20.30
C GLY A 101 25.43 -1.87 20.13
N VAL A 102 25.36 -2.73 19.12
CA VAL A 102 26.42 -3.71 18.82
C VAL A 102 27.62 -2.97 18.20
N PRO A 103 28.85 -3.10 18.72
CA PRO A 103 30.01 -2.46 18.13
C PRO A 103 30.32 -3.02 16.73
N ASN A 104 30.45 -2.14 15.72
CA ASN A 104 30.77 -2.54 14.33
C ASN A 104 31.98 -3.47 14.24
N SER A 105 33.03 -3.20 15.02
CA SER A 105 34.26 -4.01 15.07
C SER A 105 34.05 -5.46 15.54
N LYS A 106 32.89 -5.78 16.11
CA LYS A 106 32.49 -7.16 16.50
C LYS A 106 31.53 -7.81 15.51
N ILE A 107 31.06 -7.10 14.49
CA ILE A 107 30.10 -7.62 13.51
C ILE A 107 30.86 -8.23 12.34
N CYS A 108 30.64 -9.51 12.07
CA CYS A 108 31.15 -10.20 10.88
C CYS A 108 29.98 -10.55 9.96
N PHE A 109 29.94 -10.03 8.74
CA PHE A 109 28.85 -10.31 7.79
C PHE A 109 29.15 -11.53 6.91
N GLY A 110 28.13 -12.34 6.68
CA GLY A 110 28.21 -13.62 6.00
C GLY A 110 28.15 -13.50 4.47
N ALA A 111 29.15 -14.04 3.78
CA ALA A 111 29.17 -14.19 2.33
C ALA A 111 28.80 -15.64 1.90
N PRO A 112 27.76 -15.84 1.08
CA PRO A 112 27.40 -17.16 0.58
C PRO A 112 28.19 -17.53 -0.68
N PHE A 113 28.88 -18.66 -0.66
CA PHE A 113 29.56 -19.22 -1.83
C PHE A 113 28.69 -20.28 -2.53
N TYR A 114 27.40 -19.99 -2.59
CA TYR A 114 26.36 -20.80 -3.20
C TYR A 114 25.22 -19.89 -3.68
N GLY A 115 24.37 -20.42 -4.56
CA GLY A 115 23.14 -19.78 -4.99
C GLY A 115 21.89 -20.47 -4.47
N ARG A 116 20.72 -19.88 -4.74
CA ARG A 116 19.40 -20.48 -4.47
C ARG A 116 18.57 -20.48 -5.74
N GLY A 117 18.26 -21.68 -6.24
CA GLY A 117 17.44 -21.87 -7.42
C GLY A 117 15.96 -22.01 -7.07
N VAL A 118 15.07 -21.36 -7.81
CA VAL A 118 13.61 -21.49 -7.68
C VAL A 118 12.92 -21.60 -9.04
N VAL A 119 11.71 -22.17 -9.04
CA VAL A 119 10.83 -22.27 -10.19
C VAL A 119 9.74 -21.20 -10.09
N THR A 120 9.49 -20.51 -11.19
CA THR A 120 8.53 -19.40 -11.30
C THR A 120 7.31 -19.75 -12.16
N GLU A 121 6.22 -19.01 -11.98
CA GLU A 121 5.07 -19.04 -12.87
C GLU A 121 5.45 -18.32 -14.18
N GLY A 122 5.48 -19.06 -15.28
CA GLY A 122 5.87 -18.50 -16.59
C GLY A 122 7.37 -18.19 -16.68
N THR A 123 7.74 -17.18 -17.48
CA THR A 123 9.15 -16.81 -17.70
C THR A 123 9.76 -16.19 -16.44
N ALA A 124 10.90 -16.73 -16.00
CA ALA A 124 11.60 -16.28 -14.81
C ALA A 124 12.18 -14.87 -14.96
N MET A 125 11.83 -14.00 -14.02
CA MET A 125 12.44 -12.69 -13.77
C MET A 125 12.53 -12.45 -12.27
N LEU A 126 13.32 -11.44 -11.87
CA LEU A 126 13.29 -10.95 -10.49
C LEU A 126 11.85 -10.59 -10.10
N ASN A 127 11.46 -10.91 -8.86
CA ASN A 127 10.13 -10.73 -8.29
C ASN A 127 8.99 -11.56 -8.90
N SER A 128 9.28 -12.45 -9.86
CA SER A 128 8.28 -13.37 -10.42
C SER A 128 7.73 -14.29 -9.34
N LYS A 129 6.41 -14.55 -9.38
CA LYS A 129 5.75 -15.46 -8.45
C LYS A 129 6.33 -16.87 -8.57
N THR A 130 6.60 -17.51 -7.44
CA THR A 130 7.18 -18.87 -7.41
C THR A 130 6.09 -19.94 -7.40
N VAL A 131 6.42 -21.11 -7.97
CA VAL A 131 5.53 -22.28 -7.96
C VAL A 131 5.86 -23.14 -6.76
N LYS A 132 4.93 -23.24 -5.80
CA LYS A 132 5.06 -24.09 -4.62
C LYS A 132 4.73 -25.54 -4.93
N ARG A 133 5.50 -26.46 -4.36
CA ARG A 133 5.23 -27.90 -4.33
C ARG A 133 5.59 -28.51 -2.97
N SER A 134 4.90 -29.58 -2.61
CA SER A 134 5.23 -30.36 -1.43
C SER A 134 6.43 -31.27 -1.70
N GLU A 135 7.42 -31.21 -0.84
CA GLU A 135 8.63 -32.03 -0.90
C GLU A 135 8.97 -32.56 0.48
N THR A 136 9.77 -33.62 0.55
CA THR A 136 10.41 -34.05 1.80
C THR A 136 11.92 -33.99 1.61
N VAL A 137 12.57 -33.22 2.47
CA VAL A 137 14.03 -33.05 2.54
C VAL A 137 14.50 -33.40 3.94
N GLN A 138 15.77 -33.81 4.09
CA GLN A 138 16.34 -34.15 5.40
C GLN A 138 17.40 -33.10 5.76
N PRO A 139 17.45 -32.61 7.02
CA PRO A 139 16.67 -33.08 8.18
C PRO A 139 15.31 -32.38 8.39
N ASP A 140 14.94 -31.39 7.55
CA ASP A 140 13.78 -30.53 7.83
C ASP A 140 12.41 -31.25 7.75
N GLY A 141 12.31 -32.37 7.03
CA GLY A 141 11.10 -33.16 6.88
C GLY A 141 10.21 -32.68 5.71
N PRO A 142 8.88 -32.80 5.81
CA PRO A 142 7.97 -32.32 4.78
C PRO A 142 7.93 -30.79 4.75
N ILE A 143 8.13 -30.20 3.57
CA ILE A 143 8.16 -28.76 3.36
C ILE A 143 7.34 -28.35 2.13
N SER A 144 6.89 -27.10 2.11
CA SER A 144 6.40 -26.44 0.90
C SER A 144 7.53 -25.61 0.31
N THR A 145 7.96 -25.94 -0.92
CA THR A 145 9.13 -25.34 -1.54
C THR A 145 8.91 -25.04 -3.02
N SER A 146 9.56 -24.01 -3.52
CA SER A 146 9.70 -23.70 -4.95
C SER A 146 11.09 -23.98 -5.49
N ALA A 147 11.95 -24.64 -4.71
CA ALA A 147 13.35 -24.90 -5.08
C ALA A 147 13.47 -25.51 -6.48
N ASP A 148 14.50 -25.15 -7.24
CA ASP A 148 14.77 -25.75 -8.54
C ASP A 148 15.57 -27.05 -8.39
N TYR A 149 14.85 -28.16 -8.27
CA TYR A 149 15.47 -29.50 -8.23
C TYR A 149 15.71 -30.10 -9.63
N THR A 150 15.27 -29.42 -10.69
CA THR A 150 15.50 -29.85 -12.08
C THR A 150 16.94 -29.57 -12.48
N ASN A 151 17.42 -28.34 -12.26
CA ASN A 151 18.79 -27.97 -12.57
C ASN A 151 19.73 -28.22 -11.39
N TRP A 152 19.22 -28.16 -10.15
CA TRP A 152 20.00 -28.29 -8.92
C TRP A 152 19.44 -29.41 -8.06
N LYS A 153 19.72 -30.65 -8.48
CA LYS A 153 19.17 -31.89 -7.91
C LYS A 153 19.12 -31.90 -6.39
N LYS A 154 17.96 -32.31 -5.87
CA LYS A 154 17.67 -32.38 -4.43
C LYS A 154 18.74 -33.16 -3.65
N GLU A 155 19.16 -34.32 -4.17
CA GLU A 155 20.09 -35.22 -3.47
C GLU A 155 21.55 -34.75 -3.49
N VAL A 156 21.86 -33.74 -4.32
CA VAL A 156 23.24 -33.27 -4.53
C VAL A 156 23.44 -31.87 -3.98
N TYR A 157 22.48 -30.99 -4.23
CA TYR A 157 22.60 -29.56 -3.94
C TYR A 157 21.46 -29.03 -3.07
N ASP A 158 20.36 -29.79 -2.91
CA ASP A 158 19.13 -29.29 -2.27
C ASP A 158 18.67 -27.92 -2.81
N GLY A 159 18.75 -27.72 -4.13
CA GLY A 159 18.40 -26.42 -4.73
C GLY A 159 19.41 -25.30 -4.44
N THR A 160 20.55 -25.61 -3.81
CA THR A 160 21.60 -24.68 -3.36
C THR A 160 22.96 -24.97 -3.99
N PRO A 161 23.14 -24.73 -5.30
CA PRO A 161 24.41 -25.05 -5.95
C PRO A 161 25.55 -24.15 -5.45
N ASN A 162 26.70 -24.76 -5.13
CA ASN A 162 27.92 -24.02 -4.83
C ASN A 162 28.40 -23.20 -6.05
N TYR A 163 29.08 -22.08 -5.80
CA TYR A 163 29.53 -21.15 -6.84
C TYR A 163 30.36 -21.82 -7.93
N PHE A 164 31.27 -22.73 -7.55
CA PHE A 164 32.04 -23.54 -8.50
C PHE A 164 31.18 -24.29 -9.52
N PHE A 165 30.06 -24.90 -9.08
CA PHE A 165 29.13 -25.59 -9.98
C PHE A 165 28.30 -24.62 -10.82
N ILE A 166 27.95 -23.45 -10.27
CA ILE A 166 27.28 -22.39 -11.03
C ILE A 166 28.17 -21.96 -12.20
N LYS A 167 29.47 -21.73 -11.97
CA LYS A 167 30.45 -21.42 -13.03
C LYS A 167 30.49 -22.50 -14.11
N GLN A 168 30.58 -23.76 -13.71
CA GLN A 168 30.71 -24.88 -14.64
C GLN A 168 29.44 -25.22 -15.43
N LYS A 169 28.26 -24.91 -14.88
CA LYS A 169 26.97 -25.35 -15.45
C LYS A 169 26.16 -24.19 -16.00
N ALA A 170 25.91 -23.18 -15.19
CA ALA A 170 25.01 -22.08 -15.57
C ALA A 170 25.76 -20.95 -16.29
N LEU A 171 27.00 -20.63 -15.90
CA LEU A 171 27.79 -19.60 -16.57
C LEU A 171 28.63 -20.14 -17.74
N ALA A 172 28.62 -21.45 -17.99
CA ALA A 172 29.30 -22.04 -19.13
C ALA A 172 28.70 -21.55 -20.46
N PRO A 173 29.51 -21.45 -21.54
CA PRO A 173 29.01 -21.12 -22.87
C PRO A 173 27.87 -22.07 -23.29
N ASN A 174 26.84 -21.53 -23.94
CA ASN A 174 25.67 -22.28 -24.44
C ASN A 174 24.85 -23.02 -23.35
N SER A 175 24.95 -22.63 -22.08
CA SER A 175 24.18 -23.24 -20.98
C SER A 175 22.66 -22.99 -21.04
N GLY A 176 22.24 -22.01 -21.86
CA GLY A 176 20.88 -21.50 -21.92
C GLY A 176 20.48 -20.56 -20.77
N TRP A 177 21.37 -20.33 -19.80
CA TRP A 177 21.14 -19.35 -18.74
C TRP A 177 21.62 -17.97 -19.16
N THR A 178 20.87 -16.94 -18.77
CA THR A 178 21.23 -15.54 -19.00
C THR A 178 21.54 -14.86 -17.68
N ARG A 179 22.75 -14.32 -17.53
CA ARG A 179 23.12 -13.48 -16.37
C ARG A 179 22.40 -12.14 -16.45
N LYS A 180 21.90 -11.70 -15.30
CA LYS A 180 21.32 -10.38 -15.06
C LYS A 180 21.99 -9.78 -13.83
N TRP A 181 21.98 -8.45 -13.77
CA TRP A 181 22.49 -7.67 -12.64
C TRP A 181 21.36 -6.84 -12.05
N ASP A 182 21.18 -6.92 -10.74
CA ASP A 182 20.31 -6.01 -10.01
C ASP A 182 21.16 -4.87 -9.45
N ASP A 183 20.97 -3.67 -10.01
CA ASP A 183 21.75 -2.50 -9.62
C ASP A 183 21.28 -1.84 -8.31
N GLU A 184 20.07 -2.12 -7.85
CA GLU A 184 19.60 -1.67 -6.54
C GLU A 184 20.18 -2.58 -5.45
N ALA A 185 20.01 -3.90 -5.61
CA ALA A 185 20.47 -4.89 -4.64
C ALA A 185 21.99 -5.15 -4.65
N LYS A 186 22.68 -4.78 -5.74
CA LYS A 186 24.10 -5.01 -6.02
C LYS A 186 24.51 -6.48 -6.02
N VAL A 187 23.68 -7.32 -6.63
CA VAL A 187 23.91 -8.77 -6.76
C VAL A 187 23.45 -9.31 -8.12
N PRO A 188 24.07 -10.38 -8.62
CA PRO A 188 23.67 -11.00 -9.87
C PRO A 188 22.55 -12.04 -9.67
N TYR A 189 21.89 -12.38 -10.77
CA TYR A 189 21.03 -13.55 -10.86
C TYR A 189 21.03 -14.13 -12.27
N LEU A 190 20.58 -15.38 -12.41
CA LEU A 190 20.52 -16.11 -13.66
C LEU A 190 19.07 -16.53 -13.94
N VAL A 191 18.67 -16.45 -15.21
CA VAL A 191 17.34 -16.90 -15.66
C VAL A 191 17.44 -17.87 -16.83
N LYS A 192 16.58 -18.88 -16.86
CA LYS A 192 16.43 -19.84 -17.98
C LYS A 192 15.00 -20.38 -18.02
N GLY A 193 14.21 -20.02 -19.02
CA GLY A 193 12.79 -20.42 -19.08
C GLY A 193 12.06 -19.95 -17.82
N ASN A 194 11.50 -20.88 -17.06
CA ASN A 194 10.84 -20.62 -15.77
C ASN A 194 11.75 -20.81 -14.54
N PHE A 195 13.05 -21.01 -14.73
CA PHE A 195 14.03 -21.17 -13.66
C PHE A 195 14.76 -19.87 -13.34
N PHE A 196 14.84 -19.54 -12.06
CA PHE A 196 15.57 -18.40 -11.51
C PHE A 196 16.65 -18.90 -10.55
N LEU A 197 17.85 -18.35 -10.62
CA LEU A 197 18.93 -18.64 -9.67
C LEU A 197 19.55 -17.33 -9.17
N SER A 198 19.35 -17.02 -7.89
CA SER A 198 20.14 -15.97 -7.22
C SER A 198 21.47 -16.55 -6.75
N TYR A 199 22.54 -15.79 -6.89
CA TYR A 199 23.88 -16.20 -6.46
C TYR A 199 24.77 -14.97 -6.23
N ASP A 200 26.01 -15.21 -5.81
CA ASP A 200 27.06 -14.20 -5.71
C ASP A 200 28.23 -14.59 -6.61
N ASP A 201 28.80 -13.61 -7.31
CA ASP A 201 30.07 -13.70 -8.05
C ASP A 201 31.11 -12.69 -7.55
N GLU A 202 32.30 -12.68 -8.16
CA GLU A 202 33.41 -11.80 -7.83
C GLU A 202 33.01 -10.31 -7.81
N GLU A 203 32.06 -9.87 -8.63
CA GLU A 203 31.59 -8.48 -8.65
C GLU A 203 30.83 -8.14 -7.36
N SER A 204 29.80 -8.92 -7.04
CA SER A 204 29.02 -8.74 -5.79
C SER A 204 29.84 -8.99 -4.52
N ILE A 205 30.75 -9.96 -4.54
CA ILE A 205 31.64 -10.23 -3.40
C ILE A 205 32.62 -9.09 -3.16
N GLY A 206 33.12 -8.46 -4.22
CA GLY A 206 33.92 -7.23 -4.10
C GLY A 206 33.16 -6.10 -3.42
N ILE A 207 31.91 -5.87 -3.83
CA ILE A 207 31.03 -4.85 -3.23
C ILE A 207 30.75 -5.15 -1.74
N LYS A 208 30.52 -6.43 -1.41
CA LYS A 208 30.32 -6.89 -0.02
C LYS A 208 31.55 -6.72 0.85
N ALA A 209 32.73 -7.07 0.34
CA ALA A 209 33.99 -6.83 1.05
C ALA A 209 34.23 -5.33 1.26
N GLN A 210 33.92 -4.49 0.27
CA GLN A 210 34.03 -3.04 0.42
C GLN A 210 33.02 -2.51 1.43
N PHE A 211 31.78 -3.03 1.46
CA PHE A 211 30.79 -2.67 2.46
C PHE A 211 31.29 -2.93 3.90
N ILE A 212 32.06 -4.01 4.11
CA ILE A 212 32.68 -4.31 5.41
C ILE A 212 33.71 -3.24 5.79
N ASN A 213 34.60 -2.88 4.86
CA ASN A 213 35.60 -1.81 5.06
C ASN A 213 34.93 -0.46 5.35
N ASP A 214 33.99 -0.04 4.49
CA ASP A 214 33.29 1.24 4.57
C ASP A 214 32.55 1.44 5.89
N ASN A 215 32.05 0.36 6.49
CA ASN A 215 31.32 0.41 7.77
C ASN A 215 32.20 0.01 8.97
N SER A 216 33.50 -0.20 8.77
CA SER A 216 34.44 -0.64 9.82
C SER A 216 33.96 -1.87 10.58
N LEU A 217 33.43 -2.85 9.84
CA LEU A 217 32.95 -4.11 10.42
C LEU A 217 34.12 -5.02 10.80
N GLY A 218 33.89 -5.95 11.72
CA GLY A 218 34.90 -6.90 12.23
C GLY A 218 35.42 -7.89 11.19
N GLY A 219 34.69 -8.11 10.09
CA GLY A 219 35.16 -8.93 8.97
C GLY A 219 34.03 -9.67 8.24
N THR A 220 34.38 -10.79 7.60
CA THR A 220 33.44 -11.66 6.88
C THR A 220 33.51 -13.10 7.38
N ILE A 221 32.36 -13.77 7.46
CA ILE A 221 32.27 -15.23 7.58
C ILE A 221 31.82 -15.81 6.25
N VAL A 222 32.38 -16.94 5.82
CA VAL A 222 32.06 -17.55 4.52
C VAL A 222 31.34 -18.88 4.72
N TRP A 223 30.20 -19.05 4.03
CA TRP A 223 29.51 -20.35 3.93
C TRP A 223 29.44 -20.80 2.46
N THR A 224 30.21 -21.79 2.01
CA THR A 224 31.41 -22.34 2.66
C THR A 224 32.59 -22.20 1.72
N VAL A 225 33.81 -22.22 2.26
CA VAL A 225 35.05 -22.13 1.47
C VAL A 225 35.07 -23.17 0.35
N TYR A 226 34.59 -24.38 0.62
CA TYR A 226 34.50 -25.46 -0.38
C TYR A 226 33.67 -25.07 -1.61
N GLY A 227 32.68 -24.19 -1.45
CA GLY A 227 31.80 -23.76 -2.55
C GLY A 227 32.49 -22.94 -3.64
N ASP A 228 33.68 -22.41 -3.36
CA ASP A 228 34.49 -21.57 -4.24
C ASP A 228 35.75 -22.28 -4.78
N LEU A 229 36.09 -23.47 -4.26
CA LEU A 229 37.32 -24.16 -4.64
C LEU A 229 37.26 -24.71 -6.07
N GLU A 230 38.15 -24.22 -6.92
CA GLU A 230 38.43 -24.74 -8.24
C GLU A 230 39.68 -25.64 -8.20
N PHE A 231 39.49 -26.92 -8.51
CA PHE A 231 40.57 -27.91 -8.52
C PHE A 231 41.09 -28.15 -9.94
N GLY A 232 42.41 -28.13 -10.13
CA GLY A 232 43.06 -28.41 -11.40
C GLY A 232 44.52 -28.86 -11.25
N GLY A 233 45.19 -29.10 -12.37
CA GLY A 233 46.56 -29.62 -12.38
C GLY A 233 46.63 -31.12 -12.08
N SER A 234 47.76 -31.57 -11.55
CA SER A 234 48.01 -32.98 -11.23
C SER A 234 47.37 -33.36 -9.89
N VAL A 235 46.90 -34.61 -9.81
CA VAL A 235 46.31 -35.18 -8.59
C VAL A 235 47.27 -36.19 -7.98
N THR A 236 47.67 -35.96 -6.73
CA THR A 236 48.36 -36.96 -5.91
C THR A 236 47.35 -37.62 -4.98
N SER A 237 47.22 -38.94 -5.05
CA SER A 237 46.36 -39.71 -4.14
C SER A 237 47.18 -40.21 -2.96
N TYR A 238 46.71 -39.94 -1.75
CA TYR A 238 47.23 -40.47 -0.50
C TYR A 238 46.25 -41.56 -0.02
N GLY A 239 46.48 -42.80 -0.46
CA GLY A 239 45.51 -43.89 -0.30
C GLY A 239 44.24 -43.66 -1.14
N SER A 240 43.13 -44.28 -0.75
CA SER A 240 41.88 -44.27 -1.53
C SER A 240 40.96 -43.07 -1.27
N LYS A 241 41.19 -42.32 -0.19
CA LYS A 241 40.26 -41.28 0.28
C LYS A 241 40.80 -39.86 0.22
N LEU A 242 42.12 -39.66 0.25
CA LEU A 242 42.72 -38.33 0.27
C LEU A 242 43.34 -38.00 -1.08
N LYS A 243 42.95 -36.86 -1.66
CA LYS A 243 43.48 -36.34 -2.92
C LYS A 243 44.03 -34.94 -2.69
N LYS A 244 45.23 -34.68 -3.22
CA LYS A 244 45.83 -33.35 -3.29
C LYS A 244 45.90 -32.94 -4.75
N TRP A 245 45.38 -31.75 -5.05
CA TRP A 245 45.49 -31.13 -6.36
C TRP A 245 46.64 -30.13 -6.36
N SER A 246 47.42 -30.08 -7.43
CA SER A 246 48.58 -29.18 -7.54
C SER A 246 48.19 -27.73 -7.80
N ASN A 247 46.96 -27.48 -8.27
CA ASN A 247 46.41 -26.15 -8.47
C ASN A 247 45.03 -26.06 -7.85
N VAL A 248 44.88 -25.20 -6.84
CA VAL A 248 43.61 -24.92 -6.17
C VAL A 248 43.43 -23.41 -6.20
N LYS A 249 42.31 -22.95 -6.76
CA LYS A 249 41.93 -21.53 -6.77
C LYS A 249 40.67 -21.32 -5.94
N SER A 250 40.53 -20.12 -5.39
CA SER A 250 39.34 -19.70 -4.65
C SER A 250 39.00 -18.26 -5.08
N PRO A 251 38.36 -18.08 -6.25
CA PRO A 251 38.11 -16.75 -6.83
C PRO A 251 37.42 -15.76 -5.89
N LEU A 252 36.36 -16.18 -5.19
CA LEU A 252 35.63 -15.31 -4.28
C LEU A 252 36.45 -14.96 -3.03
N VAL A 253 37.18 -15.93 -2.44
CA VAL A 253 38.11 -15.64 -1.33
C VAL A 253 39.21 -14.68 -1.76
N ASN A 254 39.78 -14.89 -2.94
CA ASN A 254 40.83 -14.02 -3.47
C ASN A 254 40.32 -12.59 -3.64
N LYS A 255 39.08 -12.41 -4.10
CA LYS A 255 38.46 -11.09 -4.21
C LYS A 255 38.25 -10.42 -2.85
N ILE A 256 37.80 -11.16 -1.83
CA ILE A 256 37.70 -10.64 -0.45
C ILE A 256 39.08 -10.19 0.04
N ASN A 257 40.10 -11.04 -0.11
CA ASN A 257 41.46 -10.76 0.33
C ASN A 257 42.06 -9.56 -0.41
N GLU A 258 41.80 -9.42 -1.72
CA GLU A 258 42.22 -8.27 -2.51
C GLU A 258 41.65 -6.97 -1.94
N VAL A 259 40.34 -6.93 -1.65
CA VAL A 259 39.68 -5.75 -1.08
C VAL A 259 40.16 -5.45 0.34
N PHE A 260 40.32 -6.47 1.20
CA PHE A 260 40.81 -6.28 2.56
C PHE A 260 42.29 -5.92 2.64
N ALA A 261 43.15 -6.44 1.76
CA ALA A 261 44.57 -6.11 1.71
C ALA A 261 44.80 -4.66 1.29
N ASN A 262 43.91 -4.10 0.48
CA ASN A 262 43.89 -2.67 0.16
C ASN A 262 43.34 -1.82 1.33
N GLY A 263 42.82 -2.45 2.39
CA GLY A 263 42.27 -1.81 3.59
C GLY A 263 41.05 -0.94 3.30
N ASN A 264 40.77 0.02 4.20
CA ASN A 264 39.95 1.20 3.89
C ASN A 264 40.68 2.17 2.93
N GLY A 265 41.70 1.69 2.21
CA GLY A 265 42.38 2.38 1.13
C GLY A 265 41.44 2.49 -0.05
N GLY A 266 40.51 3.44 0.09
CA GLY A 266 39.65 3.94 -0.95
C GLY A 266 40.46 4.24 -2.20
N GLY A 267 40.42 3.30 -3.15
CA GLY A 267 40.12 3.73 -4.50
C GLY A 267 38.84 4.55 -4.40
N ASN A 268 38.89 5.76 -4.91
CA ASN A 268 37.70 6.60 -5.00
C ASN A 268 36.52 5.76 -5.51
N ILE A 269 35.36 5.83 -4.87
CA ILE A 269 34.17 5.11 -5.32
C ILE A 269 33.35 6.11 -6.13
N ALA A 270 33.08 5.80 -7.39
CA ALA A 270 32.29 6.70 -8.23
C ALA A 270 30.94 7.00 -7.55
N PRO A 271 30.47 8.26 -7.58
CA PRO A 271 29.28 8.66 -6.86
C PRO A 271 28.01 7.99 -7.41
N THR A 272 26.94 7.97 -6.62
CA THR A 272 25.60 7.62 -7.11
C THR A 272 24.89 8.86 -7.62
N VAL A 273 24.07 8.72 -8.67
CA VAL A 273 23.31 9.84 -9.25
C VAL A 273 22.00 9.37 -9.90
N ASN A 274 20.90 10.04 -9.58
CA ASN A 274 19.62 9.87 -10.26
C ASN A 274 18.86 11.19 -10.40
N ILE A 275 18.24 11.39 -11.57
CA ILE A 275 17.28 12.47 -11.80
C ILE A 275 15.97 12.09 -11.09
N THR A 276 15.45 13.01 -10.28
CA THR A 276 14.22 12.87 -9.49
C THR A 276 13.07 13.72 -10.02
N ALA A 277 13.38 14.75 -10.80
CA ALA A 277 12.44 15.50 -11.64
C ALA A 277 13.21 16.02 -12.87
N PRO A 278 12.59 16.11 -14.06
CA PRO A 278 11.22 15.68 -14.37
C PRO A 278 11.07 14.16 -14.34
N ILE A 279 9.83 13.67 -14.32
CA ILE A 279 9.54 12.23 -14.42
C ILE A 279 9.80 11.78 -15.87
N ASN A 280 10.23 10.53 -16.06
CA ASN A 280 10.44 9.99 -17.39
C ASN A 280 9.13 9.95 -18.19
N ASN A 281 9.20 10.38 -19.45
CA ASN A 281 8.10 10.58 -20.40
C ASN A 281 7.12 11.71 -20.03
N THR A 282 7.51 12.68 -19.20
CA THR A 282 6.71 13.90 -18.99
C THR A 282 6.71 14.79 -20.23
N THR A 283 5.55 15.40 -20.51
CA THR A 283 5.38 16.40 -21.56
C THR A 283 5.34 17.82 -20.97
N PHE A 284 5.96 18.78 -21.64
CA PHE A 284 5.95 20.21 -21.29
C PHE A 284 5.47 21.05 -22.49
N GLU A 285 4.92 22.22 -22.23
CA GLU A 285 4.63 23.18 -23.30
C GLU A 285 5.88 24.00 -23.68
N THR A 286 5.96 24.42 -24.93
CA THR A 286 7.00 25.32 -25.43
C THR A 286 7.03 26.61 -24.62
N GLY A 287 8.23 27.11 -24.32
CA GLY A 287 8.42 28.29 -23.49
C GLY A 287 8.30 28.05 -21.98
N LYS A 288 7.88 26.86 -21.51
CA LYS A 288 7.95 26.53 -20.08
C LYS A 288 9.36 26.19 -19.64
N ASN A 289 9.59 26.36 -18.35
CA ASN A 289 10.83 25.96 -17.71
C ASN A 289 10.78 24.48 -17.35
N ILE A 290 11.84 23.73 -17.67
CA ILE A 290 12.00 22.33 -17.22
C ILE A 290 13.02 22.32 -16.09
N GLU A 291 12.56 22.04 -14.88
CA GLU A 291 13.42 21.90 -13.71
C GLU A 291 13.94 20.47 -13.58
N ILE A 292 15.26 20.31 -13.63
CA ILE A 292 15.96 19.04 -13.44
C ILE A 292 16.46 18.99 -11.99
N LYS A 293 15.90 18.11 -11.16
CA LYS A 293 16.35 17.86 -9.78
C LYS A 293 17.11 16.56 -9.70
N VAL A 294 18.28 16.57 -9.08
CA VAL A 294 19.14 15.39 -8.97
C VAL A 294 19.39 15.05 -7.51
N ASN A 295 19.26 13.77 -7.19
CA ASN A 295 19.85 13.23 -5.98
C ASN A 295 21.18 12.58 -6.36
N ALA A 296 22.26 13.13 -5.80
CA ALA A 296 23.60 12.60 -5.95
C ALA A 296 24.21 12.45 -4.56
N SER A 297 24.89 11.33 -4.35
CA SER A 297 25.61 11.06 -3.10
C SER A 297 26.86 10.26 -3.38
N ASP A 298 27.91 10.63 -2.68
CA ASP A 298 29.18 9.92 -2.67
C ASP A 298 29.34 9.28 -1.29
N ARG A 299 29.78 8.03 -1.27
CA ARG A 299 29.90 7.23 -0.06
C ARG A 299 31.27 7.38 0.59
N ASP A 300 32.32 7.58 -0.18
CA ASP A 300 33.71 7.70 0.33
C ASP A 300 34.29 9.12 0.14
N GLY A 301 33.41 10.08 -0.19
CA GLY A 301 33.77 11.46 -0.45
C GLY A 301 32.58 12.41 -0.51
N THR A 302 32.77 13.50 -1.25
CA THR A 302 31.76 14.54 -1.46
C THR A 302 31.59 14.79 -2.95
N ILE A 303 30.34 15.00 -3.38
CA ILE A 303 30.07 15.46 -4.73
C ILE A 303 30.61 16.88 -4.91
N VAL A 304 31.56 17.05 -5.84
CA VAL A 304 32.10 18.37 -6.20
C VAL A 304 31.19 19.07 -7.20
N LYS A 305 30.58 18.31 -8.12
CA LYS A 305 29.65 18.86 -9.11
C LYS A 305 28.70 17.82 -9.69
N VAL A 306 27.55 18.29 -10.13
CA VAL A 306 26.61 17.58 -10.99
C VAL A 306 26.49 18.34 -12.31
N GLU A 307 26.82 17.70 -13.42
CA GLU A 307 26.69 18.23 -14.78
C GLU A 307 25.40 17.70 -15.41
N PHE A 308 24.65 18.55 -16.12
CA PHE A 308 23.35 18.21 -16.73
C PHE A 308 23.47 18.22 -18.25
N PHE A 309 22.87 17.25 -18.93
CA PHE A 309 22.98 17.08 -20.39
C PHE A 309 21.62 16.82 -21.04
N ASN A 310 21.47 17.27 -22.29
CA ASN A 310 20.46 16.79 -23.23
C ASN A 310 21.17 16.07 -24.39
N GLY A 311 21.05 14.74 -24.46
CA GLY A 311 21.87 13.92 -25.34
C GLY A 311 23.36 14.10 -25.02
N GLN A 312 24.15 14.52 -26.02
CA GLN A 312 25.58 14.82 -25.84
C GLN A 312 25.84 16.29 -25.44
N LYS A 313 24.84 17.17 -25.50
CA LYS A 313 25.01 18.60 -25.22
C LYS A 313 24.93 18.86 -23.71
N LYS A 314 25.99 19.42 -23.14
CA LYS A 314 25.98 19.93 -21.76
C LYS A 314 25.07 21.15 -21.67
N LEU A 315 24.12 21.13 -20.74
CA LEU A 315 23.19 22.21 -20.42
C LEU A 315 23.79 23.15 -19.38
N GLY A 316 24.31 22.59 -18.29
CA GLY A 316 24.92 23.33 -17.19
C GLY A 316 25.52 22.41 -16.13
N GLU A 317 25.90 22.99 -15.01
CA GLU A 317 26.38 22.26 -13.83
C GLU A 317 25.99 22.98 -12.54
N ASP A 318 25.87 22.22 -11.46
CA ASP A 318 25.62 22.71 -10.11
C ASP A 318 26.64 22.09 -9.16
N THR A 319 27.26 22.92 -8.32
CA THR A 319 28.29 22.52 -7.36
C THR A 319 27.77 22.51 -5.93
N SER A 320 26.50 22.90 -5.71
CA SER A 320 25.91 23.04 -4.38
C SER A 320 24.62 22.22 -4.24
N LYS A 321 24.49 21.50 -3.13
CA LYS A 321 23.26 20.75 -2.82
C LYS A 321 22.17 21.70 -2.31
N PRO A 322 20.89 21.56 -2.72
CA PRO A 322 20.32 20.55 -3.62
C PRO A 322 20.68 20.77 -5.09
N TYR A 323 21.18 19.73 -5.76
CA TYR A 323 21.63 19.81 -7.14
C TYR A 323 20.45 19.96 -8.10
N SER A 324 20.42 21.06 -8.83
CA SER A 324 19.37 21.31 -9.81
C SER A 324 19.84 22.13 -11.01
N TYR A 325 19.10 22.01 -12.12
CA TYR A 325 19.31 22.86 -13.29
C TYR A 325 17.97 23.13 -13.96
N THR A 326 17.73 24.39 -14.36
CA THR A 326 16.50 24.76 -15.06
C THR A 326 16.80 25.06 -16.53
N ILE A 327 16.21 24.27 -17.44
CA ILE A 327 16.13 24.65 -18.86
C ILE A 327 15.07 25.74 -18.96
N SER A 328 15.50 26.97 -19.20
CA SER A 328 14.57 28.11 -19.32
C SER A 328 14.00 28.20 -20.72
N SER A 329 12.70 28.48 -20.84
CA SER A 329 12.01 28.65 -22.12
C SER A 329 12.30 27.50 -23.10
N ALA A 330 12.03 26.26 -22.65
CA ALA A 330 12.33 25.06 -23.43
C ALA A 330 11.58 25.10 -24.77
N GLN A 331 12.29 24.87 -25.86
CA GLN A 331 11.73 24.84 -27.22
C GLN A 331 11.11 23.46 -27.49
N SER A 332 10.14 23.39 -28.40
CA SER A 332 9.51 22.13 -28.80
C SER A 332 10.54 21.10 -29.33
N GLY A 333 10.28 19.84 -29.03
CA GLY A 333 11.14 18.69 -29.38
C GLY A 333 11.38 17.73 -28.22
N ASP A 334 12.10 16.65 -28.51
CA ASP A 334 12.45 15.62 -27.53
C ASP A 334 13.77 15.94 -26.82
N TYR A 335 13.78 15.76 -25.50
CA TYR A 335 14.94 15.94 -24.63
C TYR A 335 15.30 14.61 -23.98
N ASN A 336 16.55 14.19 -24.14
CA ASN A 336 17.11 12.98 -23.52
C ASN A 336 18.03 13.42 -22.37
N LEU A 337 17.45 13.64 -21.20
CA LEU A 337 18.13 14.24 -20.06
C LEU A 337 18.99 13.22 -19.29
N THR A 338 20.24 13.58 -19.01
CA THR A 338 21.12 12.83 -18.09
C THR A 338 21.85 13.77 -17.14
N ALA A 339 22.22 13.24 -15.97
CA ALA A 339 23.04 13.96 -14.98
C ALA A 339 24.32 13.16 -14.69
N LYS A 340 25.46 13.84 -14.66
CA LYS A 340 26.76 13.26 -14.32
C LYS A 340 27.24 13.86 -13.00
N ALA A 341 27.29 13.05 -11.95
CA ALA A 341 27.88 13.46 -10.68
C ALA A 341 29.37 13.15 -10.69
N THR A 342 30.20 14.08 -10.22
CA THR A 342 31.65 13.91 -10.04
C THR A 342 32.03 14.20 -8.59
N ASP A 343 32.82 13.33 -7.98
CA ASP A 343 33.26 13.44 -6.60
C ASP A 343 34.56 14.28 -6.43
N ASN A 344 35.04 14.40 -5.19
CA ASN A 344 36.24 15.15 -4.80
C ASN A 344 37.56 14.47 -5.14
N LYS A 345 37.53 13.25 -5.66
CA LYS A 345 38.71 12.49 -6.10
C LYS A 345 38.65 12.19 -7.61
N GLY A 346 37.68 12.77 -8.33
CA GLY A 346 37.60 12.83 -9.78
C GLY A 346 36.87 11.69 -10.48
N LEU A 347 36.26 10.73 -9.77
CA LEU A 347 35.40 9.73 -10.42
C LEU A 347 34.01 10.29 -10.63
N SER A 348 33.30 9.69 -11.59
CA SER A 348 31.99 10.17 -11.99
C SER A 348 31.09 9.04 -12.46
N THR A 349 29.80 9.21 -12.21
CA THR A 349 28.74 8.33 -12.69
C THR A 349 27.73 9.15 -13.48
N ILE A 350 27.14 8.55 -14.52
CA ILE A 350 26.07 9.15 -15.33
C ILE A 350 24.75 8.46 -14.97
N SER A 351 23.69 9.22 -14.77
CA SER A 351 22.35 8.71 -14.49
C SER A 351 21.76 7.93 -15.66
N LYS A 352 20.70 7.17 -15.40
CA LYS A 352 19.79 6.71 -16.48
C LYS A 352 19.23 7.92 -17.24
N VAL A 353 18.86 7.70 -18.50
CA VAL A 353 18.24 8.71 -19.36
C VAL A 353 16.79 8.95 -18.92
N VAL A 354 16.41 10.21 -18.72
CA VAL A 354 15.04 10.68 -18.54
C VAL A 354 14.59 11.38 -19.83
N LYS A 355 13.62 10.80 -20.52
CA LYS A 355 13.04 11.37 -21.74
C LYS A 355 11.94 12.36 -21.37
N VAL A 356 11.93 13.53 -21.95
CA VAL A 356 10.80 14.47 -21.90
C VAL A 356 10.53 15.05 -23.28
N THR A 357 9.28 15.36 -23.56
CA THR A 357 8.87 15.94 -24.84
C THR A 357 8.31 17.33 -24.59
N VAL A 358 8.77 18.32 -25.35
CA VAL A 358 8.20 19.67 -25.33
C VAL A 358 7.34 19.81 -26.58
N ILE A 359 6.05 20.13 -26.41
CA ILE A 359 5.10 20.33 -27.50
C ILE A 359 4.82 21.83 -27.67
N ASP A 360 4.47 22.25 -28.88
CA ASP A 360 4.06 23.64 -29.12
C ASP A 360 2.77 23.97 -28.34
N GLU A 361 2.62 25.22 -27.92
CA GLU A 361 1.42 25.73 -27.24
C GLU A 361 0.18 25.42 -28.11
N GLY A 362 -0.82 24.74 -27.52
CA GLY A 362 -2.15 24.59 -28.13
C GLY A 362 -2.53 23.21 -28.69
N GLN A 363 -1.96 22.10 -28.21
CA GLN A 363 -2.63 20.81 -28.31
C GLN A 363 -3.19 20.38 -26.95
N ASN A 364 -4.40 20.83 -26.65
CA ASN A 364 -5.22 20.31 -25.57
C ASN A 364 -5.48 18.80 -25.79
N THR A 365 -5.14 17.97 -24.82
CA THR A 365 -5.37 16.53 -24.84
C THR A 365 -6.77 16.25 -24.29
N ALA A 366 -7.64 15.65 -25.12
CA ALA A 366 -9.00 15.37 -24.67
C ALA A 366 -9.04 14.48 -23.40
N PRO A 367 -9.96 14.73 -22.45
CA PRO A 367 -10.01 14.04 -21.16
C PRO A 367 -10.29 12.55 -21.30
N GLU A 368 -9.93 11.73 -20.31
CA GLU A 368 -10.41 10.35 -20.23
C GLU A 368 -11.74 10.29 -19.46
N VAL A 369 -12.69 9.46 -19.93
CA VAL A 369 -13.98 9.27 -19.24
C VAL A 369 -14.53 7.84 -19.37
N SER A 370 -15.15 7.33 -18.31
CA SER A 370 -15.82 6.02 -18.26
C SER A 370 -17.03 6.02 -17.32
N ILE A 371 -17.99 5.13 -17.59
CA ILE A 371 -19.11 4.82 -16.68
C ILE A 371 -18.60 3.80 -15.65
N ILE A 372 -18.82 4.09 -14.37
CA ILE A 372 -18.55 3.19 -13.23
C ILE A 372 -19.78 2.33 -12.92
N ALA A 373 -20.97 2.94 -12.97
CA ALA A 373 -22.24 2.25 -12.77
C ALA A 373 -23.34 2.94 -13.62
N PRO A 374 -24.31 2.20 -14.16
CA PRO A 374 -24.48 0.74 -14.06
C PRO A 374 -23.45 -0.05 -14.91
N ASN A 375 -23.41 -1.37 -14.74
CA ASN A 375 -22.65 -2.28 -15.59
C ASN A 375 -23.46 -2.67 -16.82
N SER A 376 -22.75 -3.07 -17.89
CA SER A 376 -23.42 -3.56 -19.10
C SER A 376 -24.11 -4.88 -18.81
N GLY A 377 -25.41 -4.97 -19.12
CA GLY A 377 -26.28 -6.11 -18.85
C GLY A 377 -27.08 -6.01 -17.55
N ASP A 378 -26.99 -4.89 -16.83
CA ASP A 378 -27.83 -4.63 -15.66
C ASP A 378 -29.30 -4.46 -16.06
N SER A 379 -30.20 -4.95 -15.20
CA SER A 379 -31.65 -4.90 -15.41
C SER A 379 -32.36 -4.12 -14.29
N PHE A 380 -33.25 -3.21 -14.65
CA PHE A 380 -34.06 -2.38 -13.74
C PHE A 380 -35.55 -2.66 -13.94
N THR A 381 -36.39 -2.31 -12.96
CA THR A 381 -37.85 -2.45 -13.07
C THR A 381 -38.51 -1.15 -13.52
N GLU A 382 -39.63 -1.25 -14.22
CA GLU A 382 -40.46 -0.10 -14.60
C GLU A 382 -40.82 0.77 -13.36
N GLY A 383 -40.67 2.09 -13.49
CA GLY A 383 -40.91 3.05 -12.42
C GLY A 383 -39.78 3.19 -11.39
N SER A 384 -38.75 2.34 -11.44
CA SER A 384 -37.60 2.45 -10.53
C SER A 384 -36.65 3.61 -10.90
N THR A 385 -35.70 3.89 -10.01
CA THR A 385 -34.66 4.90 -10.20
C THR A 385 -33.31 4.24 -10.50
N MET A 386 -32.58 4.73 -11.50
CA MET A 386 -31.21 4.30 -11.85
C MET A 386 -30.24 5.45 -11.63
N VAL A 387 -29.08 5.19 -11.02
CA VAL A 387 -28.00 6.17 -10.88
C VAL A 387 -26.87 5.83 -11.85
N ILE A 388 -26.52 6.80 -12.70
CA ILE A 388 -25.34 6.72 -13.57
C ILE A 388 -24.19 7.43 -12.85
N GLU A 389 -23.12 6.71 -12.58
CA GLU A 389 -21.88 7.23 -11.98
C GLU A 389 -20.74 7.14 -12.98
N ALA A 390 -19.95 8.21 -13.10
CA ALA A 390 -18.87 8.30 -14.05
C ALA A 390 -17.55 8.72 -13.38
N LYS A 391 -16.43 8.30 -13.99
CA LYS A 391 -15.09 8.80 -13.70
C LYS A 391 -14.58 9.56 -14.90
N ALA A 392 -14.12 10.79 -14.67
CA ALA A 392 -13.44 11.61 -15.67
C ALA A 392 -12.15 12.19 -15.08
N SER A 393 -11.08 12.23 -15.88
CA SER A 393 -9.80 12.84 -15.52
C SER A 393 -9.13 13.41 -16.76
N ASP A 394 -8.38 14.47 -16.57
CA ASP A 394 -7.67 15.16 -17.63
C ASP A 394 -6.18 15.21 -17.27
N VAL A 395 -5.31 15.02 -18.27
CA VAL A 395 -3.85 14.88 -18.06
C VAL A 395 -3.13 16.22 -18.11
N ASP A 396 -3.68 17.20 -18.83
CA ASP A 396 -3.12 18.54 -19.03
C ASP A 396 -4.06 19.66 -18.53
N GLY A 397 -5.26 19.32 -18.06
CA GLY A 397 -6.22 20.27 -17.52
C GLY A 397 -7.12 19.73 -16.40
N SER A 398 -8.34 20.23 -16.39
CA SER A 398 -9.40 19.92 -15.44
C SER A 398 -10.71 19.68 -16.19
N ILE A 399 -11.59 18.87 -15.62
CA ILE A 399 -12.89 18.60 -16.22
C ILE A 399 -13.82 19.80 -15.98
N GLU A 400 -14.25 20.47 -17.05
CA GLU A 400 -15.28 21.51 -16.99
C GLU A 400 -16.64 20.90 -16.65
N LYS A 401 -16.99 19.77 -17.30
CA LYS A 401 -18.25 19.06 -17.06
C LYS A 401 -18.29 17.63 -17.59
N VAL A 402 -19.18 16.82 -17.02
CA VAL A 402 -19.60 15.51 -17.53
C VAL A 402 -21.08 15.53 -17.88
N GLU A 403 -21.40 15.24 -19.13
CA GLU A 403 -22.76 15.14 -19.66
C GLU A 403 -23.20 13.67 -19.75
N PHE A 404 -24.41 13.35 -19.33
CA PHE A 404 -24.97 11.99 -19.27
C PHE A 404 -26.01 11.79 -20.37
N PHE A 405 -25.97 10.66 -21.07
CA PHE A 405 -26.83 10.37 -22.21
C PHE A 405 -27.50 9.00 -22.09
N ARG A 406 -28.71 8.91 -22.65
CA ARG A 406 -29.46 7.67 -22.90
C ARG A 406 -29.95 7.67 -24.34
N ASP A 407 -29.55 6.70 -25.14
CA ASP A 407 -29.87 6.58 -26.57
C ASP A 407 -29.64 7.90 -27.32
N ASP A 408 -28.44 8.47 -27.15
CA ASP A 408 -28.01 9.78 -27.68
C ASP A 408 -28.78 11.01 -27.17
N LYS A 409 -29.80 10.83 -26.32
CA LYS A 409 -30.51 11.93 -25.66
C LYS A 409 -29.83 12.32 -24.36
N LYS A 410 -29.43 13.58 -24.24
CA LYS A 410 -28.88 14.13 -23.00
C LYS A 410 -29.91 14.08 -21.87
N LEU A 411 -29.52 13.46 -20.76
CA LEU A 411 -30.27 13.37 -19.52
C LEU A 411 -29.98 14.56 -18.60
N GLY A 412 -28.70 14.92 -18.48
CA GLY A 412 -28.24 16.05 -17.67
C GLY A 412 -26.73 16.22 -17.71
N GLU A 413 -26.19 17.12 -16.88
CA GLU A 413 -24.75 17.37 -16.77
C GLU A 413 -24.34 17.72 -15.34
N VAL A 414 -23.09 17.42 -14.99
CA VAL A 414 -22.51 17.66 -13.67
C VAL A 414 -21.13 18.27 -13.85
N ALA A 415 -20.91 19.46 -13.28
CA ALA A 415 -19.67 20.22 -13.41
C ALA A 415 -18.66 20.00 -12.27
N LYS A 416 -19.06 19.28 -11.20
CA LYS A 416 -18.21 19.05 -10.02
C LYS A 416 -18.37 17.63 -9.50
N LEU A 417 -17.30 17.07 -8.94
CA LEU A 417 -17.33 15.76 -8.31
C LEU A 417 -18.33 15.72 -7.13
N PRO A 418 -19.00 14.56 -6.89
CA PRO A 418 -18.94 13.34 -7.70
C PRO A 418 -19.81 13.43 -8.97
N TYR A 419 -19.33 12.89 -10.10
CA TYR A 419 -20.10 12.85 -11.36
C TYR A 419 -21.16 11.76 -11.30
N LYS A 420 -22.33 12.09 -10.75
CA LYS A 420 -23.49 11.19 -10.63
C LYS A 420 -24.75 11.84 -11.17
N PHE A 421 -25.55 11.08 -11.90
CA PHE A 421 -26.84 11.51 -12.42
C PHE A 421 -27.92 10.47 -12.11
N THR A 422 -29.05 10.89 -11.55
CA THR A 422 -30.18 10.00 -11.23
C THR A 422 -31.25 10.09 -12.30
N VAL A 423 -31.63 8.94 -12.84
CA VAL A 423 -32.72 8.76 -13.79
C VAL A 423 -33.89 8.17 -13.02
N ASN A 424 -34.99 8.92 -12.93
CA ASN A 424 -36.24 8.46 -12.31
C ASN A 424 -37.21 7.93 -13.36
N ASP A 425 -38.23 7.21 -12.91
CA ASP A 425 -39.39 6.78 -13.70
C ASP A 425 -38.99 6.04 -14.99
N LEU A 426 -38.19 4.98 -14.82
CA LEU A 426 -37.72 4.16 -15.93
C LEU A 426 -38.90 3.49 -16.65
N ASN A 427 -38.94 3.59 -17.98
CA ASN A 427 -39.93 2.87 -18.80
C ASN A 427 -39.32 1.58 -19.34
N VAL A 428 -40.16 0.60 -19.64
CA VAL A 428 -39.73 -0.68 -20.22
C VAL A 428 -38.98 -0.46 -21.54
N GLY A 429 -37.82 -1.09 -21.68
CA GLY A 429 -37.00 -1.01 -22.88
C GLY A 429 -35.52 -1.26 -22.64
N ASN A 430 -34.77 -1.43 -23.72
CA ASN A 430 -33.31 -1.49 -23.69
C ASN A 430 -32.73 -0.10 -23.93
N TYR A 431 -31.76 0.29 -23.12
CA TYR A 431 -31.15 1.61 -23.14
C TYR A 431 -29.64 1.52 -23.29
N THR A 432 -29.09 2.37 -24.16
CA THR A 432 -27.65 2.58 -24.30
C THR A 432 -27.25 3.83 -23.54
N LEU A 433 -26.36 3.70 -22.55
CA LEU A 433 -25.84 4.79 -21.75
C LEU A 433 -24.43 5.17 -22.20
N THR A 434 -24.20 6.47 -22.36
CA THR A 434 -22.86 7.05 -22.58
C THR A 434 -22.69 8.29 -21.72
N VAL A 435 -21.45 8.63 -21.39
CA VAL A 435 -21.11 9.92 -20.77
C VAL A 435 -20.06 10.63 -21.61
N LYS A 436 -20.11 11.96 -21.61
CA LYS A 436 -19.16 12.81 -22.34
C LYS A 436 -18.50 13.79 -21.38
N ALA A 437 -17.19 13.71 -21.22
CA ALA A 437 -16.42 14.70 -20.48
C ALA A 437 -15.98 15.82 -21.42
N THR A 438 -16.04 17.07 -20.93
CA THR A 438 -15.45 18.25 -21.56
C THR A 438 -14.45 18.86 -20.59
N ASP A 439 -13.25 19.16 -21.04
CA ASP A 439 -12.21 19.83 -20.24
C ASP A 439 -12.35 21.35 -20.26
N ASN A 440 -11.52 22.04 -19.45
CA ASN A 440 -11.51 23.50 -19.33
C ASN A 440 -11.04 24.25 -20.59
N GLU A 441 -10.55 23.55 -21.60
CA GLU A 441 -10.12 24.08 -22.90
C GLU A 441 -11.02 23.57 -24.05
N GLY A 442 -12.11 22.88 -23.72
CA GLY A 442 -13.19 22.49 -24.62
C GLY A 442 -12.99 21.20 -25.41
N ALA A 443 -11.92 20.43 -25.20
CA ALA A 443 -11.80 19.09 -25.81
C ALA A 443 -12.70 18.08 -25.07
N LYS A 444 -13.07 17.02 -25.80
CA LYS A 444 -14.20 16.16 -25.44
C LYS A 444 -13.90 14.71 -25.74
N THR A 445 -14.28 13.86 -24.79
CA THR A 445 -14.25 12.40 -24.96
C THR A 445 -15.58 11.81 -24.57
N ILE A 446 -16.03 10.81 -25.33
CA ILE A 446 -17.24 10.03 -25.04
C ILE A 446 -16.78 8.65 -24.53
N SER A 447 -17.41 8.17 -23.46
CA SER A 447 -17.13 6.85 -22.90
C SER A 447 -17.52 5.73 -23.86
N LYS A 448 -17.05 4.51 -23.58
CA LYS A 448 -17.70 3.31 -24.13
C LYS A 448 -19.17 3.27 -23.70
N ALA A 449 -20.00 2.67 -24.54
CA ALA A 449 -21.41 2.45 -24.28
C ALA A 449 -21.63 1.36 -23.21
N VAL A 450 -22.63 1.56 -22.37
CA VAL A 450 -23.14 0.59 -21.39
C VAL A 450 -24.59 0.28 -21.73
N GLU A 451 -24.91 -0.98 -21.96
CA GLU A 451 -26.28 -1.41 -22.29
C GLU A 451 -27.01 -1.87 -21.01
N VAL A 452 -28.22 -1.38 -20.78
CA VAL A 452 -29.08 -1.79 -19.66
C VAL A 452 -30.50 -2.10 -20.14
N GLU A 453 -31.20 -2.97 -19.43
CA GLU A 453 -32.58 -3.34 -19.73
C GLU A 453 -33.51 -2.85 -18.61
N VAL A 454 -34.66 -2.30 -18.97
CA VAL A 454 -35.75 -2.04 -18.04
C VAL A 454 -36.87 -3.01 -18.36
N VAL A 455 -37.15 -3.90 -17.42
CA VAL A 455 -38.22 -4.88 -17.52
C VAL A 455 -39.47 -4.39 -16.81
N LYS A 456 -40.63 -4.89 -17.26
CA LYS A 456 -41.88 -4.62 -16.57
C LYS A 456 -41.87 -5.31 -15.21
N ASP A 457 -42.31 -4.61 -14.18
CA ASP A 457 -42.59 -5.26 -12.91
C ASP A 457 -43.84 -6.14 -13.08
N ILE A 458 -43.65 -7.47 -13.11
CA ILE A 458 -44.75 -8.45 -13.21
C ILE A 458 -45.19 -8.89 -11.80
N THR A 459 -45.20 -7.98 -10.83
CA THR A 459 -46.01 -8.16 -9.61
C THR A 459 -47.45 -7.68 -9.83
N ASP A 460 -48.12 -8.11 -10.90
CA ASP A 460 -49.56 -7.90 -11.04
C ASP A 460 -50.29 -9.01 -10.26
N SER A 461 -50.45 -8.80 -8.95
CA SER A 461 -51.41 -9.61 -8.21
C SER A 461 -52.80 -9.27 -8.76
N CYS A 462 -53.53 -10.26 -9.28
CA CYS A 462 -54.94 -10.10 -9.73
C CYS A 462 -55.92 -9.71 -8.61
N SER A 463 -55.45 -9.21 -7.46
CA SER A 463 -56.27 -8.74 -6.34
C SER A 463 -57.24 -7.64 -6.77
N GLN A 464 -56.86 -6.82 -7.75
CA GLN A 464 -57.66 -5.72 -8.30
C GLN A 464 -58.79 -6.13 -9.26
N TYR A 465 -58.72 -7.34 -9.86
CA TYR A 465 -59.71 -7.78 -10.83
C TYR A 465 -60.80 -8.66 -10.20
N PRO A 466 -62.08 -8.44 -10.55
CA PRO A 466 -63.17 -9.25 -10.05
C PRO A 466 -63.10 -10.68 -10.63
N ASP A 467 -63.56 -11.66 -9.86
CA ASP A 467 -63.78 -13.01 -10.38
C ASP A 467 -64.82 -12.99 -11.51
N TRP A 468 -64.53 -13.69 -12.61
CA TRP A 468 -65.46 -13.80 -13.72
C TRP A 468 -66.77 -14.48 -13.27
N SER A 469 -67.90 -13.93 -13.70
CA SER A 469 -69.25 -14.40 -13.40
C SER A 469 -70.07 -14.51 -14.67
N SER A 470 -70.80 -15.62 -14.81
CA SER A 470 -71.73 -15.85 -15.93
C SER A 470 -72.89 -14.84 -15.98
N GLN A 471 -73.20 -14.19 -14.86
CA GLN A 471 -74.36 -13.30 -14.72
C GLN A 471 -74.06 -11.85 -15.11
N VAL A 472 -72.79 -11.45 -15.16
CA VAL A 472 -72.33 -10.08 -15.42
C VAL A 472 -72.07 -9.87 -16.92
N SER A 473 -72.49 -8.73 -17.44
CA SER A 473 -72.14 -8.29 -18.79
C SER A 473 -70.87 -7.45 -18.73
N TYR A 474 -69.87 -7.79 -19.54
CA TYR A 474 -68.58 -7.11 -19.60
C TYR A 474 -68.50 -6.27 -20.87
N ALA A 475 -68.21 -4.97 -20.73
CA ALA A 475 -67.89 -4.11 -21.87
C ALA A 475 -66.55 -4.52 -22.48
N ALA A 476 -66.27 -4.17 -23.74
CA ALA A 476 -65.01 -4.51 -24.39
C ALA A 476 -63.79 -4.01 -23.56
N LYS A 477 -62.72 -4.80 -23.52
CA LYS A 477 -61.48 -4.56 -22.77
C LYS A 477 -61.63 -4.54 -21.24
N SER A 478 -62.66 -5.18 -20.70
CA SER A 478 -62.76 -5.46 -19.25
C SER A 478 -61.80 -6.58 -18.85
N ASP A 479 -61.22 -6.45 -17.65
CA ASP A 479 -60.32 -7.43 -17.04
C ASP A 479 -61.03 -8.21 -15.93
N VAL A 480 -60.84 -9.53 -15.93
CA VAL A 480 -61.40 -10.45 -14.93
C VAL A 480 -60.37 -11.51 -14.55
N LYS A 481 -60.52 -12.10 -13.37
CA LYS A 481 -59.78 -13.29 -12.96
C LYS A 481 -60.67 -14.54 -12.97
N TYR A 482 -60.13 -15.67 -13.38
CA TYR A 482 -60.81 -16.96 -13.29
C TYR A 482 -59.78 -18.08 -13.13
N ASN A 483 -59.90 -18.89 -12.08
CA ASN A 483 -58.95 -19.97 -11.75
C ASN A 483 -57.48 -19.51 -11.72
N ASN A 484 -57.20 -18.41 -11.01
CA ASN A 484 -55.86 -17.82 -10.88
C ASN A 484 -55.24 -17.39 -12.22
N ILE A 485 -56.06 -17.06 -13.23
CA ILE A 485 -55.62 -16.57 -14.54
C ILE A 485 -56.36 -15.28 -14.87
N HIS A 486 -55.62 -14.28 -15.32
CA HIS A 486 -56.10 -13.00 -15.83
C HIS A 486 -56.54 -13.13 -17.28
N TYR A 487 -57.75 -12.64 -17.57
CA TYR A 487 -58.33 -12.59 -18.90
C TYR A 487 -58.85 -11.18 -19.22
N ARG A 488 -58.77 -10.80 -20.50
CA ARG A 488 -59.35 -9.56 -21.04
C ARG A 488 -60.30 -9.87 -22.19
N ASN A 489 -61.52 -9.32 -22.21
CA ASN A 489 -62.43 -9.55 -23.36
C ASN A 489 -62.12 -8.58 -24.51
N LYS A 490 -62.13 -9.10 -25.74
CA LYS A 490 -61.85 -8.31 -26.96
C LYS A 490 -63.04 -7.43 -27.37
N TRP A 491 -64.25 -7.89 -27.08
CA TRP A 491 -65.51 -7.18 -27.33
C TRP A 491 -66.52 -7.54 -26.23
N TRP A 492 -67.69 -6.89 -26.26
CA TRP A 492 -68.75 -7.12 -25.27
C TRP A 492 -69.09 -8.60 -25.12
N THR A 493 -69.29 -9.06 -23.88
CA THR A 493 -69.63 -10.46 -23.59
C THR A 493 -70.46 -10.65 -22.32
N ARG A 494 -71.26 -11.71 -22.29
CA ARG A 494 -71.99 -12.21 -21.11
C ARG A 494 -72.07 -13.74 -21.19
N ASN A 495 -71.91 -14.43 -20.05
CA ASN A 495 -72.05 -15.89 -19.94
C ASN A 495 -71.12 -16.73 -20.86
N GLN A 496 -70.01 -16.18 -21.33
CA GLN A 496 -68.99 -16.93 -22.07
C GLN A 496 -67.79 -17.13 -21.16
N ASN A 497 -67.57 -18.36 -20.66
CA ASN A 497 -66.52 -18.64 -19.68
C ASN A 497 -65.11 -18.43 -20.28
N PRO A 498 -64.24 -17.61 -19.65
CA PRO A 498 -62.89 -17.31 -20.16
C PRO A 498 -62.03 -18.55 -20.39
N LYS A 499 -62.16 -19.61 -19.58
CA LYS A 499 -61.37 -20.85 -19.74
C LYS A 499 -61.62 -21.54 -21.08
N ASN A 500 -62.85 -21.48 -21.60
CA ASN A 500 -63.27 -22.22 -22.80
C ASN A 500 -63.46 -21.32 -24.02
N ASN A 501 -63.32 -20.00 -23.86
CA ASN A 501 -63.60 -19.01 -24.89
C ASN A 501 -62.43 -18.04 -25.09
N SER A 502 -61.19 -18.54 -24.98
CA SER A 502 -59.96 -17.74 -25.03
C SER A 502 -59.00 -18.06 -26.19
N GLY A 503 -59.47 -18.72 -27.24
CA GLY A 503 -58.70 -18.94 -28.47
C GLY A 503 -58.44 -17.66 -29.28
N GLN A 504 -57.57 -17.74 -30.30
CA GLN A 504 -57.14 -16.59 -31.12
C GLN A 504 -58.31 -15.74 -31.65
N TRP A 505 -59.41 -16.38 -32.05
CA TRP A 505 -60.62 -15.74 -32.60
C TRP A 505 -61.80 -15.68 -31.62
N GLN A 506 -61.59 -16.01 -30.35
CA GLN A 506 -62.65 -16.01 -29.35
C GLN A 506 -62.62 -14.74 -28.50
N VAL A 507 -63.68 -14.58 -27.71
CA VAL A 507 -64.05 -13.35 -27.02
C VAL A 507 -63.10 -12.96 -25.90
N TRP A 508 -62.44 -13.93 -25.25
CA TRP A 508 -61.42 -13.65 -24.24
C TRP A 508 -60.01 -13.77 -24.82
N GLU A 509 -59.13 -12.94 -24.31
CA GLU A 509 -57.68 -13.04 -24.44
C GLU A 509 -57.14 -13.48 -23.09
N LYS A 510 -56.43 -14.62 -23.07
CA LYS A 510 -55.74 -15.09 -21.86
C LYS A 510 -54.45 -14.27 -21.72
N ILE A 511 -54.36 -13.46 -20.67
CA ILE A 511 -53.21 -12.58 -20.43
C ILE A 511 -52.09 -13.34 -19.72
N GLY A 512 -52.40 -14.04 -18.63
CA GLY A 512 -51.40 -14.80 -17.87
C GLY A 512 -51.94 -15.29 -16.53
N PRO A 513 -51.24 -16.21 -15.83
CA PRO A 513 -51.59 -16.56 -14.47
C PRO A 513 -51.34 -15.39 -13.52
N CYS A 514 -52.19 -15.27 -12.51
CA CYS A 514 -52.25 -14.18 -11.54
C CYS A 514 -51.09 -14.15 -10.52
N ASP A 515 -50.19 -15.12 -10.61
CA ASP A 515 -48.97 -15.30 -9.81
C ASP A 515 -47.69 -15.16 -10.65
N GLY A 516 -47.79 -14.70 -11.91
CA GLY A 516 -46.63 -14.46 -12.77
C GLY A 516 -45.96 -15.71 -13.35
N GLY A 517 -46.53 -16.90 -13.20
CA GLY A 517 -45.89 -18.15 -13.63
C GLY A 517 -45.87 -18.44 -15.14
N GLY A 518 -44.84 -17.97 -15.84
CA GLY A 518 -44.34 -18.64 -17.04
C GLY A 518 -43.81 -20.04 -16.69
N THR A 519 -44.16 -21.04 -17.48
CA THR A 519 -43.74 -22.44 -17.31
C THR A 519 -42.24 -22.60 -17.52
N SER A 520 -41.45 -22.47 -16.45
CA SER A 520 -40.14 -23.10 -16.28
C SER A 520 -40.17 -23.79 -14.92
N THR A 521 -40.06 -25.11 -14.89
CA THR A 521 -40.00 -25.91 -13.65
C THR A 521 -38.65 -25.77 -12.92
N THR A 522 -37.86 -24.76 -13.27
CA THR A 522 -36.53 -24.53 -12.71
C THR A 522 -36.49 -23.11 -12.19
N ASN A 523 -36.47 -22.96 -10.86
CA ASN A 523 -36.24 -21.68 -10.18
C ASN A 523 -34.86 -21.13 -10.59
N ILE A 524 -34.82 -19.93 -11.15
CA ILE A 524 -33.59 -19.26 -11.59
C ILE A 524 -33.06 -18.44 -10.41
N PRO A 525 -31.85 -18.73 -9.89
CA PRO A 525 -31.29 -17.98 -8.77
C PRO A 525 -31.18 -16.47 -9.06
N PRO A 526 -31.33 -15.61 -8.04
CA PRO A 526 -31.29 -14.16 -8.20
C PRO A 526 -29.91 -13.66 -8.66
N LYS A 527 -29.82 -12.46 -9.23
CA LYS A 527 -28.56 -11.73 -9.42
C LYS A 527 -28.28 -10.86 -8.20
N VAL A 528 -27.03 -10.80 -7.76
CA VAL A 528 -26.64 -9.96 -6.61
C VAL A 528 -25.22 -9.40 -6.75
N GLN A 529 -25.00 -8.17 -6.30
CA GLN A 529 -23.68 -7.54 -6.20
C GLN A 529 -23.59 -6.58 -5.00
N ILE A 530 -22.35 -6.27 -4.61
CA ILE A 530 -22.04 -5.20 -3.65
C ILE A 530 -21.82 -3.92 -4.44
N ASP A 531 -22.59 -2.88 -4.16
CA ASP A 531 -22.49 -1.55 -4.77
C ASP A 531 -21.52 -0.64 -3.99
N SER A 532 -21.34 -0.90 -2.69
CA SER A 532 -20.37 -0.23 -1.82
C SER A 532 -20.09 -1.11 -0.60
N PRO A 533 -18.88 -1.17 -0.03
CA PRO A 533 -17.64 -0.52 -0.51
C PRO A 533 -17.13 -1.11 -1.83
N PHE A 534 -16.18 -0.42 -2.48
CA PHE A 534 -15.55 -0.90 -3.72
C PHE A 534 -14.31 -1.76 -3.44
N GLU A 535 -13.91 -2.59 -4.41
CA GLU A 535 -12.65 -3.36 -4.34
C GLU A 535 -11.46 -2.43 -4.05
N GLY A 536 -10.65 -2.79 -3.06
CA GLY A 536 -9.48 -2.01 -2.65
C GLY A 536 -9.77 -0.82 -1.72
N THR A 537 -11.02 -0.66 -1.24
CA THR A 537 -11.35 0.38 -0.25
C THR A 537 -10.44 0.26 0.97
N THR A 538 -9.76 1.35 1.34
CA THR A 538 -8.88 1.41 2.50
C THR A 538 -9.52 2.25 3.61
N LEU A 539 -9.57 1.69 4.82
CA LEU A 539 -10.14 2.32 6.02
C LEU A 539 -9.11 2.30 7.15
N ILE A 540 -9.37 3.04 8.23
CA ILE A 540 -8.57 3.04 9.45
C ILE A 540 -9.26 2.23 10.55
N LYS A 541 -8.48 1.67 11.48
CA LYS A 541 -9.00 0.92 12.63
C LYS A 541 -10.03 1.74 13.41
N GLY A 542 -11.19 1.15 13.68
CA GLY A 542 -12.33 1.79 14.34
C GLY A 542 -13.31 2.46 13.36
N ALA A 543 -12.98 2.55 12.07
CA ALA A 543 -13.91 3.02 11.05
C ALA A 543 -15.13 2.09 10.93
N SER A 544 -16.21 2.65 10.39
CA SER A 544 -17.41 1.92 10.01
C SER A 544 -17.58 2.00 8.50
N VAL A 545 -18.09 0.94 7.89
CA VAL A 545 -18.39 0.88 6.45
C VAL A 545 -19.80 0.40 6.22
N SER A 546 -20.57 1.11 5.41
CA SER A 546 -21.92 0.72 5.02
C SER A 546 -21.83 -0.15 3.77
N ILE A 547 -22.16 -1.44 3.91
CA ILE A 547 -22.23 -2.38 2.78
C ILE A 547 -23.60 -2.19 2.12
N LYS A 548 -23.63 -1.74 0.88
CA LYS A 548 -24.85 -1.58 0.07
C LYS A 548 -24.86 -2.61 -1.03
N ALA A 549 -25.99 -3.25 -1.25
CA ALA A 549 -26.12 -4.31 -2.25
C ALA A 549 -27.35 -4.11 -3.15
N SER A 550 -27.19 -4.51 -4.40
CA SER A 550 -28.27 -4.61 -5.38
C SER A 550 -28.55 -6.10 -5.62
N ALA A 551 -29.82 -6.47 -5.51
CA ALA A 551 -30.30 -7.81 -5.77
C ALA A 551 -31.56 -7.74 -6.62
N SER A 552 -31.64 -8.60 -7.64
CA SER A 552 -32.82 -8.72 -8.51
C SER A 552 -33.04 -10.17 -8.88
N ASP A 553 -34.29 -10.55 -9.11
CA ASP A 553 -34.64 -11.90 -9.55
C ASP A 553 -35.46 -11.81 -10.82
N SER A 554 -35.13 -12.65 -11.81
CA SER A 554 -35.79 -12.66 -13.11
C SER A 554 -37.12 -13.41 -13.12
N ASP A 555 -37.37 -14.29 -12.15
CA ASP A 555 -38.57 -15.12 -12.07
C ASP A 555 -39.32 -15.02 -10.73
N GLY A 556 -38.85 -14.17 -9.82
CA GLY A 556 -39.38 -14.03 -8.47
C GLY A 556 -39.06 -12.69 -7.80
N ASN A 557 -39.18 -12.67 -6.46
CA ASN A 557 -38.83 -11.53 -5.61
C ASN A 557 -37.71 -11.93 -4.66
N ILE A 558 -36.82 -10.99 -4.35
CA ILE A 558 -35.82 -11.18 -3.30
C ILE A 558 -36.52 -11.17 -1.94
N VAL A 559 -36.34 -12.23 -1.16
CA VAL A 559 -36.87 -12.35 0.20
C VAL A 559 -35.85 -11.87 1.23
N ASN A 560 -34.55 -12.04 0.96
CA ASN A 560 -33.51 -11.71 1.91
C ASN A 560 -32.15 -11.49 1.23
N VAL A 561 -31.36 -10.54 1.74
CA VAL A 561 -29.94 -10.35 1.39
C VAL A 561 -29.10 -10.51 2.65
N GLU A 562 -28.26 -11.53 2.69
CA GLU A 562 -27.33 -11.82 3.77
C GLU A 562 -25.94 -11.24 3.46
N PHE A 563 -25.30 -10.59 4.43
CA PHE A 563 -23.97 -9.97 4.29
C PHE A 563 -22.90 -10.78 5.02
N PHE A 564 -21.72 -10.96 4.42
CA PHE A 564 -20.65 -11.81 4.94
C PHE A 564 -19.27 -11.14 4.92
N ASN A 565 -18.39 -11.58 5.83
CA ASN A 565 -16.94 -11.42 5.74
C ASN A 565 -16.28 -12.81 5.78
N GLY A 566 -15.70 -13.23 4.66
CA GLY A 566 -15.24 -14.60 4.47
C GLY A 566 -16.40 -15.58 4.61
N THR A 567 -16.33 -16.50 5.57
CA THR A 567 -17.43 -17.44 5.88
C THR A 567 -18.35 -16.96 7.00
N ASN A 568 -18.05 -15.83 7.65
CA ASN A 568 -18.82 -15.33 8.79
C ASN A 568 -19.95 -14.41 8.32
N LYS A 569 -21.20 -14.75 8.67
CA LYS A 569 -22.36 -13.88 8.44
C LYS A 569 -22.30 -12.67 9.37
N LEU A 570 -22.36 -11.47 8.79
CA LEU A 570 -22.38 -10.19 9.50
C LEU A 570 -23.80 -9.79 9.89
N GLY A 571 -24.73 -9.88 8.95
CA GLY A 571 -26.14 -9.51 9.13
C GLY A 571 -26.98 -9.84 7.90
N GLU A 572 -28.23 -9.39 7.89
CA GLU A 572 -29.14 -9.57 6.76
C GLU A 572 -30.13 -8.40 6.67
N ASP A 573 -30.65 -8.16 5.47
CA ASP A 573 -31.67 -7.15 5.19
C ASP A 573 -32.70 -7.73 4.20
N ALA A 574 -33.97 -7.64 4.57
CA ALA A 574 -35.09 -8.16 3.79
C ALA A 574 -35.82 -7.08 2.99
N SER A 575 -35.41 -5.81 3.10
CA SER A 575 -36.06 -4.68 2.45
C SER A 575 -35.08 -3.80 1.68
N MET A 576 -35.45 -3.42 0.47
CA MET A 576 -34.65 -2.50 -0.34
C MET A 576 -34.77 -1.05 0.20
N PRO A 577 -33.68 -0.26 0.27
CA PRO A 577 -32.30 -0.58 -0.15
C PRO A 577 -31.58 -1.53 0.81
N TYR A 578 -31.02 -2.61 0.28
CA TYR A 578 -30.31 -3.62 1.08
C TYR A 578 -29.00 -3.05 1.61
N THR A 579 -28.94 -2.85 2.93
CA THR A 579 -27.77 -2.24 3.57
C THR A 579 -27.37 -2.94 4.86
N TYR A 580 -26.08 -2.91 5.16
CA TYR A 580 -25.55 -3.35 6.44
C TYR A 580 -24.37 -2.49 6.89
N ASP A 581 -24.49 -1.86 8.05
CA ASP A 581 -23.42 -1.05 8.63
C ASP A 581 -22.46 -1.92 9.43
N PHE A 582 -21.27 -2.15 8.87
CA PHE A 582 -20.20 -2.89 9.51
C PHE A 582 -19.31 -1.91 10.30
N ILE A 583 -19.58 -1.81 11.60
CA ILE A 583 -18.98 -0.83 12.50
C ILE A 583 -17.74 -1.34 13.24
N ASN A 584 -16.91 -0.41 13.72
CA ASN A 584 -15.75 -0.66 14.59
C ASN A 584 -14.76 -1.70 14.02
N LEU A 585 -14.42 -1.56 12.75
CA LEU A 585 -13.54 -2.49 12.06
C LEU A 585 -12.15 -2.55 12.72
N LEU A 586 -11.67 -3.77 13.00
CA LEU A 586 -10.30 -3.99 13.45
C LEU A 586 -9.32 -3.93 12.27
N GLU A 587 -8.04 -3.72 12.56
CA GLU A 587 -7.01 -3.80 11.52
C GLU A 587 -6.98 -5.19 10.87
N GLY A 588 -6.90 -5.23 9.55
CA GLY A 588 -6.88 -6.46 8.77
C GLY A 588 -7.47 -6.30 7.37
N GLU A 589 -7.39 -7.37 6.59
CA GLU A 589 -8.10 -7.48 5.32
C GLU A 589 -9.44 -8.16 5.52
N TYR A 590 -10.47 -7.64 4.86
CA TYR A 590 -11.82 -8.17 4.88
C TYR A 590 -12.22 -8.56 3.45
N VAL A 591 -12.89 -9.70 3.33
CA VAL A 591 -13.40 -10.21 2.04
C VAL A 591 -14.92 -10.25 2.15
N LEU A 592 -15.57 -9.23 1.61
CA LEU A 592 -17.01 -9.06 1.71
C LEU A 592 -17.72 -9.78 0.56
N THR A 593 -18.80 -10.48 0.90
CA THR A 593 -19.76 -11.03 -0.07
C THR A 593 -21.17 -10.81 0.43
N VAL A 594 -22.13 -10.81 -0.50
CA VAL A 594 -23.56 -10.80 -0.18
C VAL A 594 -24.24 -11.97 -0.86
N LYS A 595 -25.25 -12.54 -0.20
CA LYS A 595 -26.06 -13.64 -0.73
C LYS A 595 -27.52 -13.21 -0.79
N ALA A 596 -28.07 -13.12 -1.98
CA ALA A 596 -29.51 -12.88 -2.15
C ALA A 596 -30.25 -14.22 -2.25
N THR A 597 -31.40 -14.34 -1.61
CA THR A 597 -32.30 -15.50 -1.68
C THR A 597 -33.68 -15.06 -2.15
N ASP A 598 -34.25 -15.79 -3.10
CA ASP A 598 -35.55 -15.51 -3.70
C ASP A 598 -36.73 -16.15 -2.94
N ASN A 599 -37.95 -15.85 -3.39
CA ASN A 599 -39.21 -16.33 -2.81
C ASN A 599 -39.50 -17.82 -3.05
N LYS A 600 -38.69 -18.50 -3.86
CA LYS A 600 -38.74 -19.93 -4.14
C LYS A 600 -37.52 -20.67 -3.57
N GLY A 601 -36.65 -19.97 -2.85
CA GLY A 601 -35.51 -20.48 -2.09
C GLY A 601 -34.21 -20.67 -2.87
N ALA A 602 -34.09 -20.24 -4.13
CA ALA A 602 -32.78 -20.22 -4.78
C ALA A 602 -31.98 -18.97 -4.37
N SER A 603 -30.66 -19.07 -4.45
CA SER A 603 -29.78 -18.04 -3.93
C SER A 603 -28.50 -17.93 -4.74
N THR A 604 -27.98 -16.71 -4.82
CA THR A 604 -26.70 -16.41 -5.48
C THR A 604 -25.83 -15.60 -4.53
N VAL A 605 -24.52 -15.87 -4.56
CA VAL A 605 -23.50 -15.13 -3.82
C VAL A 605 -22.77 -14.20 -4.78
N SER A 606 -22.55 -12.95 -4.38
CA SER A 606 -21.80 -11.96 -5.16
C SER A 606 -20.34 -12.38 -5.38
N LYS A 607 -19.65 -11.67 -6.29
CA LYS A 607 -18.18 -11.67 -6.30
C LYS A 607 -17.65 -11.12 -4.97
N ASN A 608 -16.43 -11.53 -4.63
CA ASN A 608 -15.71 -11.00 -3.47
C ASN A 608 -15.37 -9.52 -3.69
N VAL A 609 -15.58 -8.70 -2.66
CA VAL A 609 -15.06 -7.35 -2.55
C VAL A 609 -14.07 -7.29 -1.40
N LYS A 610 -12.80 -6.99 -1.68
CA LYS A 610 -11.76 -6.87 -0.67
C LYS A 610 -11.62 -5.44 -0.19
N ILE A 611 -11.62 -5.25 1.12
CA ILE A 611 -11.28 -3.97 1.76
C ILE A 611 -10.15 -4.16 2.77
N THR A 612 -9.33 -3.13 2.94
CA THR A 612 -8.19 -3.15 3.87
C THR A 612 -8.42 -2.13 4.97
N VAL A 613 -8.42 -2.58 6.22
CA VAL A 613 -8.45 -1.70 7.39
C VAL A 613 -7.04 -1.65 7.94
N LYS A 614 -6.40 -0.49 7.82
CA LYS A 614 -5.05 -0.28 8.35
C LYS A 614 -5.15 0.13 9.80
N SER A 615 -4.14 -0.21 10.61
CA SER A 615 -3.93 0.51 11.86
C SER A 615 -3.88 1.99 11.54
N ASP A 616 -4.64 2.77 12.31
CA ASP A 616 -4.34 4.18 12.39
C ASP A 616 -2.90 4.27 12.91
N SER A 617 -2.00 4.90 12.16
CA SER A 617 -0.68 5.25 12.69
C SER A 617 -0.76 6.32 13.78
N THR A 618 -1.99 6.66 14.23
CA THR A 618 -2.28 7.44 15.43
C THR A 618 -2.84 6.55 16.55
N GLY A 619 -1.92 5.91 17.29
CA GLY A 619 -2.22 5.32 18.60
C GLY A 619 -2.56 6.40 19.63
N ASN A 620 -3.67 6.19 20.32
CA ASN A 620 -4.41 7.12 21.19
C ASN A 620 -3.58 7.77 22.32
N ASP A 621 -3.87 9.04 22.54
CA ASP A 621 -3.22 9.98 23.46
C ASP A 621 -3.70 9.74 24.92
N CYS A 622 -2.94 10.16 25.93
CA CYS A 622 -3.18 9.92 27.37
C CYS A 622 -4.40 10.69 27.94
N ILE A 623 -5.46 10.83 27.14
CA ILE A 623 -6.73 11.50 27.44
C ILE A 623 -7.52 10.65 28.44
N GLY A 624 -7.88 11.27 29.57
CA GLY A 624 -8.71 10.65 30.61
C GLY A 624 -7.94 9.92 31.71
N VAL A 625 -6.61 9.80 31.61
CA VAL A 625 -5.78 9.19 32.67
C VAL A 625 -5.27 10.28 33.61
N ALA A 626 -5.53 10.15 34.90
CA ALA A 626 -5.13 11.14 35.91
C ALA A 626 -3.60 11.28 36.02
N LYS A 627 -3.10 12.49 36.25
CA LYS A 627 -1.66 12.70 36.51
C LYS A 627 -1.30 12.16 37.89
N TYR A 628 -0.15 11.48 37.98
CA TYR A 628 0.38 11.06 39.27
C TYR A 628 0.70 12.28 40.15
N GLU A 629 0.22 12.21 41.38
CA GLU A 629 0.51 13.12 42.50
C GLU A 629 0.93 12.29 43.73
N ALA A 630 2.01 12.72 44.39
CA ALA A 630 2.57 11.99 45.53
C ALA A 630 1.68 12.12 46.77
N GLY A 631 1.44 11.01 47.47
CA GLY A 631 0.57 10.97 48.66
C GLY A 631 -0.93 10.81 48.38
N THR A 632 -1.33 10.76 47.11
CA THR A 632 -2.69 10.37 46.70
C THR A 632 -2.90 8.87 46.88
N THR A 633 -4.11 8.44 47.25
CA THR A 633 -4.44 7.02 47.39
C THR A 633 -4.82 6.42 46.04
N TYR A 634 -4.04 5.44 45.57
CA TYR A 634 -4.29 4.69 44.33
C TYR A 634 -4.62 3.23 44.62
N ARG A 635 -5.58 2.68 43.87
CA ARG A 635 -6.00 1.27 43.96
C ARG A 635 -5.13 0.39 43.07
N ASN A 636 -5.14 -0.91 43.37
CA ASN A 636 -4.49 -1.89 42.50
C ASN A 636 -5.13 -1.86 41.10
N ASN A 637 -4.30 -1.88 40.07
CA ASN A 637 -4.64 -1.68 38.66
C ASN A 637 -5.13 -0.27 38.26
N GLU A 638 -5.08 0.72 39.15
CA GLU A 638 -5.42 2.10 38.79
C GLU A 638 -4.34 2.71 37.87
N GLU A 639 -4.78 3.42 36.83
CA GLU A 639 -3.90 3.98 35.81
C GLU A 639 -3.65 5.46 36.05
N VAL A 640 -2.38 5.84 36.03
CA VAL A 640 -1.93 7.23 36.14
C VAL A 640 -0.94 7.55 35.03
N GLN A 641 -0.80 8.83 34.70
CA GLN A 641 0.25 9.31 33.81
C GLN A 641 1.35 10.02 34.60
N ASN A 642 2.61 9.75 34.26
CA ASN A 642 3.74 10.55 34.70
C ASN A 642 4.77 10.69 33.58
N LYS A 643 5.34 11.90 33.42
CA LYS A 643 6.37 12.22 32.41
C LYS A 643 6.09 11.67 31.00
N GLY A 644 4.84 11.79 30.53
CA GLY A 644 4.45 11.33 29.20
C GLY A 644 4.49 9.80 29.06
N THR A 645 4.19 9.07 30.12
CA THR A 645 4.06 7.62 30.11
C THR A 645 2.93 7.22 31.06
N LYS A 646 2.14 6.24 30.65
CA LYS A 646 1.06 5.65 31.42
C LYS A 646 1.59 4.51 32.28
N TYR A 647 1.16 4.46 33.54
CA TYR A 647 1.57 3.48 34.53
C TYR A 647 0.35 2.92 35.25
N ASN A 648 0.38 1.63 35.56
CA ASN A 648 -0.66 0.91 36.28
C ASN A 648 -0.15 0.50 37.66
N CYS A 649 -0.91 0.78 38.71
CA CYS A 649 -0.51 0.46 40.09
C CYS A 649 -0.49 -1.05 40.35
N LYS A 650 0.65 -1.62 40.78
CA LYS A 650 0.81 -3.03 41.16
C LYS A 650 0.45 -3.33 42.61
N ILE A 651 0.81 -2.40 43.51
CA ILE A 651 0.67 -2.57 44.97
C ILE A 651 0.16 -1.25 45.54
N ALA A 652 -1.15 -1.17 45.79
CA ALA A 652 -1.86 0.04 46.21
C ALA A 652 -1.14 0.84 47.31
N GLY A 653 -0.63 0.17 48.36
CA GLY A 653 0.08 0.83 49.46
C GLY A 653 1.40 1.49 49.06
N TRP A 654 2.12 0.95 48.07
CA TRP A 654 3.37 1.53 47.57
C TRP A 654 3.11 2.61 46.53
N CYS A 655 2.10 2.43 45.67
CA CYS A 655 1.62 3.46 44.73
C CYS A 655 1.17 4.72 45.47
N SER A 656 0.54 4.54 46.63
CA SER A 656 -0.03 5.62 47.45
C SER A 656 0.99 6.29 48.40
N SER A 657 2.27 5.95 48.29
CA SER A 657 3.30 6.49 49.17
C SER A 657 3.55 7.99 48.90
N SER A 658 3.72 8.78 49.96
CA SER A 658 4.15 10.18 49.85
C SER A 658 5.65 10.32 49.51
N SER A 659 6.42 9.23 49.58
CA SER A 659 7.85 9.20 49.27
C SER A 659 8.10 9.10 47.77
N ALA A 660 7.88 10.20 47.04
CA ALA A 660 8.05 10.27 45.58
C ALA A 660 9.44 9.82 45.10
N TRP A 661 10.49 10.16 45.86
CA TRP A 661 11.87 9.73 45.57
C TRP A 661 12.04 8.20 45.47
N ALA A 662 11.18 7.43 46.14
CA ALA A 662 11.20 5.97 46.12
C ALA A 662 10.23 5.38 45.10
N TYR A 663 8.98 5.86 45.04
CA TYR A 663 7.89 5.16 44.33
C TYR A 663 7.18 5.97 43.25
N GLU A 664 7.64 7.17 42.89
CA GLU A 664 7.06 7.94 41.78
C GLU A 664 7.15 7.16 40.45
N PRO A 665 6.03 6.89 39.74
CA PRO A 665 6.01 6.08 38.54
C PRO A 665 6.94 6.65 37.45
N GLY A 666 7.92 5.86 37.02
CA GLY A 666 8.90 6.27 36.01
C GLY A 666 10.10 7.09 36.51
N VAL A 667 10.14 7.46 37.79
CA VAL A 667 11.18 8.36 38.35
C VAL A 667 11.80 7.82 39.65
N GLY A 668 10.99 7.33 40.59
CA GLY A 668 11.46 6.92 41.91
C GLY A 668 12.39 5.70 41.89
N MET A 669 13.36 5.63 42.79
CA MET A 669 14.42 4.60 42.79
C MET A 669 13.89 3.14 42.75
N HIS A 670 12.67 2.92 43.25
CA HIS A 670 12.00 1.62 43.31
C HIS A 670 10.61 1.64 42.65
N TRP A 671 10.37 2.56 41.70
CA TRP A 671 9.04 2.72 41.08
C TRP A 671 8.51 1.44 40.44
N GLN A 672 9.38 0.59 39.90
CA GLN A 672 9.03 -0.67 39.20
C GLN A 672 8.38 -1.71 40.12
N HIS A 673 8.58 -1.58 41.44
CA HIS A 673 7.95 -2.41 42.46
C HIS A 673 6.52 -1.96 42.76
N ALA A 674 6.25 -0.66 42.66
CA ALA A 674 4.92 -0.07 42.89
C ALA A 674 4.08 -0.03 41.60
N TRP A 675 4.69 0.15 40.43
CA TRP A 675 4.00 0.40 39.17
C TRP A 675 4.46 -0.50 38.02
N THR A 676 3.55 -0.83 37.11
CA THR A 676 3.81 -1.40 35.79
C THR A 676 3.81 -0.29 34.76
N LYS A 677 4.87 -0.15 33.97
CA LYS A 677 4.86 0.72 32.79
C LYS A 677 3.93 0.10 31.74
N VAL A 678 2.92 0.86 31.32
CA VAL A 678 1.94 0.42 30.31
C VAL A 678 2.43 0.82 28.93
N GLU A 679 2.47 2.11 28.65
CA GLU A 679 2.86 2.65 27.33
C GLU A 679 3.38 4.09 27.45
N GLN A 680 4.21 4.50 26.49
CA GLN A 680 4.69 5.89 26.38
C GLN A 680 3.59 6.73 25.73
N CYS A 681 3.16 7.81 26.39
CA CYS A 681 2.30 8.80 25.75
C CYS A 681 3.09 9.39 24.57
N SER A 682 2.54 9.39 23.37
CA SER A 682 3.22 9.99 22.23
C SER A 682 3.42 11.48 22.52
N SER A 683 4.67 11.93 22.45
CA SER A 683 4.99 13.36 22.48
C SER A 683 4.44 13.97 21.20
N SER A 684 3.23 14.52 21.27
CA SER A 684 2.73 15.38 20.21
C SER A 684 3.69 16.55 20.04
N LEU A 685 3.93 16.88 18.78
CA LEU A 685 4.50 18.14 18.34
C LEU A 685 3.86 19.29 19.13
N MET A 686 4.59 19.83 20.12
CA MET A 686 4.35 21.20 20.54
C MET A 686 4.84 22.09 19.40
N SER A 687 3.92 22.47 18.52
CA SER A 687 3.81 23.85 18.03
C SER A 687 2.60 24.00 17.11
N GLY A 688 1.40 24.03 17.69
CA GLY A 688 0.43 25.01 17.22
C GLY A 688 0.80 26.34 17.85
N LYS A 689 1.56 27.19 17.15
CA LYS A 689 1.77 28.56 17.64
C LYS A 689 0.40 29.26 17.72
N LYS A 690 0.13 29.97 18.81
CA LYS A 690 -1.17 30.59 19.05
C LYS A 690 -1.25 31.94 18.33
N LEU A 691 -2.24 32.10 17.46
CA LEU A 691 -2.60 33.40 16.89
C LEU A 691 -3.28 34.24 17.97
N GLU A 692 -2.80 35.45 18.17
CA GLU A 692 -3.56 36.48 18.89
C GLU A 692 -4.53 37.12 17.91
N ILE A 693 -5.82 37.04 18.25
CA ILE A 693 -6.92 37.58 17.45
C ILE A 693 -7.42 38.84 18.13
N LEU A 694 -7.23 39.99 17.49
CA LEU A 694 -7.84 41.24 17.94
C LEU A 694 -9.09 41.52 17.10
N GLN A 695 -10.22 41.76 17.78
CA GLN A 695 -11.39 42.35 17.15
C GLN A 695 -11.13 43.85 16.97
N ASN A 696 -11.08 44.29 15.71
CA ASN A 696 -10.93 45.69 15.37
C ASN A 696 -12.29 46.40 15.63
N PRO A 697 -12.36 47.67 16.08
CA PRO A 697 -13.63 48.36 16.35
C PRO A 697 -14.54 48.55 15.13
N VAL A 698 -14.09 48.17 13.93
CA VAL A 698 -14.88 48.15 12.70
C VAL A 698 -15.57 46.78 12.56
N ALA A 699 -16.91 46.77 12.48
CA ALA A 699 -17.78 45.62 12.76
C ALA A 699 -17.57 44.32 11.95
N ASN A 700 -16.62 44.24 11.02
CA ASN A 700 -16.45 43.10 10.11
C ASN A 700 -14.99 42.72 9.81
N GLN A 701 -14.01 43.23 10.56
CA GLN A 701 -12.59 42.93 10.34
C GLN A 701 -11.93 42.24 11.53
N LEU A 702 -11.14 41.22 11.22
CA LEU A 702 -10.36 40.45 12.18
C LEU A 702 -8.86 40.59 11.85
N THR A 703 -8.05 40.93 12.85
CA THR A 703 -6.59 41.12 12.69
C THR A 703 -5.82 40.04 13.44
N LEU A 704 -4.90 39.37 12.74
CA LEU A 704 -4.04 38.29 13.24
C LEU A 704 -2.59 38.79 13.43
N LEU A 705 -2.08 38.81 14.66
CA LEU A 705 -0.82 39.52 15.00
C LEU A 705 0.45 38.66 15.16
N ASN A 706 0.35 37.35 15.34
CA ASN A 706 1.49 36.52 15.78
C ASN A 706 2.19 35.70 14.68
N VAL A 707 1.97 35.98 13.40
CA VAL A 707 2.66 35.23 12.33
C VAL A 707 4.16 35.58 12.28
N LEU A 708 4.59 36.75 12.79
CA LEU A 708 5.92 37.33 12.50
C LEU A 708 6.63 37.98 13.69
N ASN A 709 6.54 37.41 14.89
CA ASN A 709 7.34 37.91 16.02
C ASN A 709 8.79 37.39 15.96
N THR A 710 9.42 37.52 14.79
CA THR A 710 10.85 37.31 14.57
C THR A 710 11.40 38.56 13.91
N ASN A 711 12.53 39.07 14.41
CA ASN A 711 13.15 40.35 14.01
C ASN A 711 13.71 40.37 12.56
N THR A 712 13.18 39.59 11.64
CA THR A 712 13.64 39.47 10.24
C THR A 712 12.77 40.28 9.29
N ARG A 713 13.43 41.07 8.45
CA ARG A 713 12.83 41.99 7.44
C ARG A 713 12.62 41.25 6.11
N SER A 714 11.38 41.09 5.66
CA SER A 714 11.00 41.15 4.23
C SER A 714 9.47 41.03 4.08
N ARG A 715 8.87 41.92 3.28
CA ARG A 715 7.42 41.98 3.00
C ARG A 715 6.95 40.89 2.01
N LEU A 716 7.90 40.26 1.29
CA LEU A 716 7.63 39.24 0.27
C LEU A 716 7.30 37.85 0.86
N GLU A 717 7.88 37.45 2.00
CA GLU A 717 7.75 36.06 2.50
C GLU A 717 6.34 35.70 3.02
N ILE A 718 5.54 36.68 3.46
CA ILE A 718 4.23 36.44 4.07
C ILE A 718 3.14 36.22 3.01
N GLN A 719 3.40 36.59 1.75
CA GLN A 719 2.46 36.39 0.65
C GLN A 719 2.21 34.90 0.35
N ASP A 720 3.10 34.01 0.81
CA ASP A 720 3.01 32.56 0.66
C ASP A 720 2.28 31.88 1.83
N ALA A 721 1.60 32.62 2.70
CA ALA A 721 0.86 32.07 3.82
C ALA A 721 -0.53 31.56 3.38
N GLU A 722 -0.84 30.31 3.66
CA GLU A 722 -2.18 29.74 3.44
C GLU A 722 -3.03 29.96 4.69
N VAL A 723 -4.23 30.49 4.53
CA VAL A 723 -5.15 30.78 5.65
C VAL A 723 -6.46 30.04 5.44
N TYR A 724 -6.94 29.38 6.49
CA TYR A 724 -8.17 28.61 6.50
C TYR A 724 -9.05 29.02 7.68
N ILE A 725 -10.35 29.13 7.46
CA ILE A 725 -11.35 29.28 8.53
C ILE A 725 -12.26 28.06 8.49
N PHE A 726 -12.51 27.47 9.65
CA PHE A 726 -13.38 26.31 9.81
C PHE A 726 -14.59 26.67 10.66
N ASP A 727 -15.74 26.11 10.27
CA ASP A 727 -16.96 26.14 11.05
C ASP A 727 -16.88 25.16 12.26
N PRO A 728 -17.87 25.18 13.17
CA PRO A 728 -17.87 24.32 14.37
C PRO A 728 -17.92 22.80 14.10
N VAL A 729 -18.29 22.38 12.89
CA VAL A 729 -18.37 20.96 12.50
C VAL A 729 -17.20 20.54 11.59
N GLY A 730 -16.24 21.45 11.36
CA GLY A 730 -14.98 21.16 10.68
C GLY A 730 -14.97 21.42 9.18
N ASN A 731 -16.00 22.06 8.61
CA ASN A 731 -16.00 22.40 7.20
C ASN A 731 -15.14 23.65 6.94
N PRO A 732 -14.30 23.67 5.89
CA PRO A 732 -13.59 24.86 5.47
C PRO A 732 -14.57 25.88 4.88
N ILE A 733 -14.40 27.16 5.24
CA ILE A 733 -15.18 28.29 4.74
C ILE A 733 -14.26 29.16 3.89
N GLU A 734 -14.69 29.51 2.68
CA GLU A 734 -14.00 30.48 1.83
C GLU A 734 -14.12 31.91 2.38
N PHE A 735 -13.02 32.67 2.34
CA PHE A 735 -12.99 34.08 2.76
C PHE A 735 -11.88 34.84 2.04
N ASN A 736 -12.03 36.16 1.98
CA ASN A 736 -11.00 37.07 1.44
C ASN A 736 -10.14 37.63 2.59
N PHE A 737 -8.84 37.70 2.36
CA PHE A 737 -7.89 38.32 3.28
C PHE A 737 -6.93 39.26 2.56
N GLU A 738 -6.43 40.23 3.31
CA GLU A 738 -5.43 41.19 2.88
C GLU A 738 -4.27 41.19 3.87
N ILE A 739 -3.05 41.42 3.37
CA ILE A 739 -1.83 41.45 4.19
C ILE A 739 -1.31 42.89 4.22
N ASP A 740 -1.18 43.48 5.42
CA ASP A 740 -0.56 44.80 5.60
C ASP A 740 0.46 44.79 6.75
N ASN A 741 1.63 45.39 6.52
CA ASN A 741 2.68 45.70 7.51
C ASN A 741 2.81 44.70 8.69
N LYS A 742 2.86 43.40 8.39
CA LYS A 742 3.02 42.22 9.30
C LYS A 742 1.73 41.59 9.86
N ASN A 743 0.55 42.03 9.46
CA ASN A 743 -0.73 41.48 9.89
C ASN A 743 -1.49 40.83 8.74
N ILE A 744 -2.23 39.77 9.05
CA ILE A 744 -3.25 39.21 8.16
C ILE A 744 -4.60 39.76 8.61
N ASN A 745 -5.28 40.45 7.71
CA ASN A 745 -6.60 41.03 7.92
C ASN A 745 -7.64 40.22 7.15
N CYS A 746 -8.61 39.65 7.86
CA CYS A 746 -9.68 38.87 7.26
C CYS A 746 -11.00 39.64 7.29
N ASN A 747 -11.70 39.69 6.16
CA ASN A 747 -13.08 40.19 6.13
C ASN A 747 -14.02 39.05 6.52
N VAL A 748 -14.62 39.16 7.71
CA VAL A 748 -15.51 38.13 8.27
C VAL A 748 -16.98 38.51 8.14
N GLY A 749 -17.32 39.52 7.33
CA GLY A 749 -18.67 40.03 7.16
C GLY A 749 -19.69 39.00 6.66
N SER A 750 -19.27 38.05 5.82
CA SER A 750 -20.11 36.97 5.29
C SER A 750 -20.37 35.82 6.26
N LEU A 751 -19.59 35.70 7.34
CA LEU A 751 -19.75 34.61 8.30
C LEU A 751 -21.07 34.73 9.08
N LYS A 752 -21.72 33.61 9.38
CA LYS A 752 -22.86 33.58 10.29
C LYS A 752 -22.39 33.87 11.73
N LYS A 753 -23.32 34.21 12.62
CA LYS A 753 -23.00 34.31 14.05
C LYS A 753 -22.60 32.94 14.58
N GLY A 754 -21.43 32.81 15.19
CA GLY A 754 -20.95 31.51 15.67
C GLY A 754 -19.45 31.46 16.01
N PRO A 755 -18.99 30.33 16.60
CA PRO A 755 -17.58 30.10 16.86
C PRO A 755 -16.87 29.60 15.61
N TYR A 756 -15.62 30.02 15.42
CA TYR A 756 -14.79 29.68 14.26
C TYR A 756 -13.36 29.38 14.69
N VAL A 757 -12.68 28.54 13.91
CA VAL A 757 -11.25 28.24 14.06
C VAL A 757 -10.50 28.74 12.83
N CYS A 758 -9.52 29.62 13.05
CA CYS A 758 -8.61 30.09 12.01
C CYS A 758 -7.29 29.31 12.10
N VAL A 759 -6.78 28.90 10.95
CA VAL A 759 -5.51 28.19 10.78
C VAL A 759 -4.68 28.91 9.73
N VAL A 760 -3.43 29.25 10.05
CA VAL A 760 -2.47 29.83 9.11
C VAL A 760 -1.30 28.85 8.96
N TYR A 761 -0.96 28.50 7.72
CA TYR A 761 0.28 27.79 7.39
C TYR A 761 1.28 28.78 6.81
N TYR A 762 2.44 28.88 7.44
CA TYR A 762 3.53 29.74 7.00
C TYR A 762 4.86 29.06 7.29
N ASN A 763 5.73 28.98 6.28
CA ASN A 763 7.06 28.35 6.37
C ASN A 763 7.04 26.93 7.00
N LYS A 764 6.11 26.08 6.53
CA LYS A 764 5.86 24.71 7.04
C LYS A 764 5.45 24.65 8.52
N GLN A 765 5.09 25.77 9.14
CA GLN A 765 4.58 25.85 10.50
C GLN A 765 3.09 26.20 10.51
N LYS A 766 2.36 25.62 11.47
CA LYS A 766 0.92 25.82 11.66
C LYS A 766 0.67 26.75 12.85
N TYR A 767 -0.12 27.78 12.62
CA TYR A 767 -0.61 28.72 13.62
C TYR A 767 -2.12 28.59 13.73
N THR A 768 -2.68 28.65 14.95
CA THR A 768 -4.13 28.50 15.14
C THR A 768 -4.69 29.53 16.11
N GLY A 769 -5.92 29.99 15.85
CA GLY A 769 -6.65 30.93 16.70
C GLY A 769 -8.15 30.65 16.66
N LYS A 770 -8.85 30.90 17.77
CA LYS A 770 -10.31 30.73 17.87
C LYS A 770 -10.96 32.08 18.07
N PHE A 771 -12.06 32.35 17.38
CA PHE A 771 -12.85 33.56 17.59
C PHE A 771 -14.34 33.25 17.51
N VAL A 772 -15.15 34.17 18.02
CA VAL A 772 -16.61 34.11 17.93
C VAL A 772 -17.08 35.36 17.21
N LYS A 773 -17.83 35.19 16.11
CA LYS A 773 -18.55 36.30 15.49
C LYS A 773 -19.82 36.57 16.27
N ILE A 774 -19.92 37.76 16.85
CA ILE A 774 -21.00 38.12 17.80
C ILE A 774 -22.11 38.95 17.10
N LYS A 775 -21.77 39.73 16.07
CA LYS A 775 -22.68 40.52 15.25
C LYS A 775 -22.36 40.36 13.78
#